data_AF-A0AA40G1G0-F1
#
_entry.id   AF-A0AA40G1G0-F1
#
_cell.length_a   1.000
_cell.length_b   1.000
_cell.length_c   1.000
_cell.angle_alpha   90.00
_cell.angle_beta   90.00
_cell.angle_gamma   90.00
#
_symmetry.space_group_name_H-M   'P 1'
#
loop_
_entity.id
_entity.type
_entity.pdbx_description
1 polymer ?
#
loop_
_entity_poly.entity_id
_entity_poly.type
_entity_poly.pdbx_seq_one_letter_code
_entity_poly.pdbx_strand_id
1 'polypeptide(L)'
;MEKLKARLGGSEGRVRALDAQLSQLEVAKKEVEQKLSSVASTLRRIAGIQMDGSVNIPFKLMSPSRRWSPARTQDHIDSTRDVILDVDPEVVRKGVRSLMQQVAQIERERDDCKTELCNLKKQLSETQEIQNRSDMQINTLLTNLRILQDEKNSLEVKLSQKQSGYEMQLNALQLKTEECEQLREKVINLEMMISNSSEEKAQSEEKVDKLKQALNKVENEKRNLQEELNRSESRATKLELQRMSLEGDLQRLQMMLQEKDANIHKLQERNDMQNRTVTNLEERCASMKSTIEQLSLALEKASNTESELKNEINSLHHNIMELTTSVQTFNEKNKQLQKQLSNAENERRILSERIESLQQALSDIKHTNQTLTDQITHLQNELANNEVQRCALESQLRMIVYPQEESVNKGDELLRQLQIVQRERSEMRGKMEALNDKIKLLEADKRNLERQLSLLKSTSRSKSYERYEKAHAELLGTSFDIEHYEQENRELRLRVRRLETQLAEKEAELIRMKSSYSHSIFDFSRDRTGEVERLRAAQLQAEKLLEAREQSHRQQVLRLENQIQLLREQLNQEIKRRQLYVLRSSRAGREMQQLRQALGDSLRTVAQDPSLDAVLLEHEARKLDSTLTSTTSLPPSLALPPPPSYDRSSTPSAQLK
;
A
#
# COMPACT_ATOMS: atom_id res chain seq x y z
N MET A 1 26.26 29.70 -42.83
CA MET A 1 25.95 29.79 -44.28
C MET A 1 26.98 30.63 -45.03
N GLU A 2 26.97 31.97 -44.90
CA GLU A 2 27.68 32.87 -45.84
C GLU A 2 29.20 32.67 -45.93
N LYS A 3 29.89 32.48 -44.80
CA LYS A 3 31.34 32.19 -44.79
C LYS A 3 31.73 30.92 -45.56
N LEU A 4 30.81 29.97 -45.76
CA LEU A 4 31.00 28.81 -46.65
C LEU A 4 30.73 29.17 -48.11
N LYS A 5 29.69 29.95 -48.43
CA LYS A 5 29.47 30.47 -49.80
C LYS A 5 30.66 31.30 -50.30
N ALA A 6 31.22 32.15 -49.43
CA ALA A 6 32.41 32.95 -49.76
C ALA A 6 33.65 32.08 -50.02
N ARG A 7 33.89 31.05 -49.20
CA ARG A 7 34.99 30.08 -49.46
C ARG A 7 34.75 29.28 -50.73
N LEU A 8 33.51 28.86 -51.00
CA LEU A 8 33.13 28.08 -52.18
C LEU A 8 33.35 28.89 -53.47
N GLY A 9 32.81 30.11 -53.55
CA GLY A 9 33.05 31.02 -54.69
C GLY A 9 34.55 31.36 -54.86
N GLY A 10 35.30 31.46 -53.76
CA GLY A 10 36.76 31.62 -53.77
C GLY A 10 37.54 30.37 -54.21
N SER A 11 36.97 29.16 -54.13
CA SER A 11 37.49 27.97 -54.82
C SER A 11 37.06 27.90 -56.28
N GLU A 12 35.79 28.15 -56.59
CA GLU A 12 35.26 28.13 -57.97
C GLU A 12 35.97 29.16 -58.87
N GLY A 13 36.22 30.37 -58.36
CA GLY A 13 37.01 31.39 -59.06
C GLY A 13 38.46 30.97 -59.30
N ARG A 14 39.08 30.23 -58.38
CA ARG A 14 40.44 29.68 -58.56
C ARG A 14 40.47 28.51 -59.53
N VAL A 15 39.45 27.64 -59.54
CA VAL A 15 39.30 26.57 -60.54
C VAL A 15 39.18 27.18 -61.93
N ARG A 16 38.25 28.14 -62.14
CA ARG A 16 38.11 28.84 -63.44
C ARG A 16 39.39 29.55 -63.89
N ALA A 17 40.17 30.11 -62.96
CA ALA A 17 41.45 30.73 -63.28
C ALA A 17 42.51 29.70 -63.72
N LEU A 18 42.55 28.53 -63.07
CA LEU A 18 43.42 27.42 -63.46
C LEU A 18 43.00 26.81 -64.81
N ASP A 19 41.70 26.63 -65.05
CA ASP A 19 41.17 26.15 -66.34
C ASP A 19 41.57 27.09 -67.50
N ALA A 20 41.48 28.40 -67.28
CA ALA A 20 41.89 29.41 -68.25
C ALA A 20 43.41 29.39 -68.51
N GLN A 21 44.23 29.22 -67.47
CA GLN A 21 45.69 29.06 -67.61
C GLN A 21 46.05 27.76 -68.35
N LEU A 22 45.36 26.65 -68.06
CA LEU A 22 45.58 25.35 -68.70
C LEU A 22 45.25 25.44 -70.19
N SER A 23 44.13 26.07 -70.56
CA SER A 23 43.77 26.32 -71.96
C SER A 23 44.79 27.19 -72.69
N GLN A 24 45.34 28.23 -72.05
CA GLN A 24 46.42 29.05 -72.62
C GLN A 24 47.72 28.24 -72.83
N LEU A 25 48.07 27.36 -71.88
CA LEU A 25 49.23 26.47 -71.99
C LEU A 25 49.04 25.42 -73.11
N GLU A 26 47.84 24.92 -73.35
CA GLU A 26 47.56 24.05 -74.50
C GLU A 26 47.74 24.75 -75.84
N VAL A 27 47.34 26.02 -75.96
CA VAL A 27 47.56 26.83 -77.17
C VAL A 27 49.05 27.08 -77.38
N ALA A 28 49.77 27.51 -76.33
CA ALA A 28 51.21 27.72 -76.37
C ALA A 28 51.99 26.43 -76.72
N LYS A 29 51.56 25.28 -76.19
CA LYS A 29 52.09 23.96 -76.55
C LYS A 29 51.90 23.67 -78.05
N LYS A 30 50.68 23.84 -78.58
CA LYS A 30 50.37 23.61 -80.01
C LYS A 30 51.22 24.51 -80.93
N GLU A 31 51.44 25.77 -80.55
CA GLU A 31 52.37 26.64 -81.27
C GLU A 31 53.82 26.13 -81.26
N VAL A 32 54.32 25.64 -80.12
CA VAL A 32 55.68 25.09 -80.01
C VAL A 32 55.81 23.79 -80.82
N GLU A 33 54.81 22.92 -80.79
CA GLU A 33 54.76 21.71 -81.62
C GLU A 33 54.74 22.05 -83.13
N GLN A 34 54.00 23.08 -83.53
CA GLN A 34 53.98 23.56 -84.92
C GLN A 34 55.33 24.19 -85.34
N LYS A 35 55.95 24.98 -84.47
CA LYS A 35 57.30 25.56 -84.69
C LYS A 35 58.35 24.45 -84.80
N LEU A 36 58.31 23.44 -83.93
CA LEU A 36 59.20 22.27 -83.96
C LEU A 36 59.01 21.44 -85.25
N SER A 37 57.76 21.22 -85.67
CA SER A 37 57.44 20.55 -86.93
C SER A 37 58.00 21.32 -88.14
N SER A 38 57.88 22.66 -88.14
CA SER A 38 58.49 23.51 -89.16
C SER A 38 60.01 23.35 -89.19
N VAL A 39 60.70 23.46 -88.05
CA VAL A 39 62.15 23.26 -87.95
C VAL A 39 62.57 21.87 -88.43
N ALA A 40 61.85 20.81 -88.03
CA ALA A 40 62.12 19.44 -88.50
C ALA A 40 61.93 19.28 -90.01
N SER A 41 60.96 19.97 -90.62
CA SER A 41 60.77 20.00 -92.07
C SER A 41 61.90 20.74 -92.79
N THR A 42 62.41 21.82 -92.21
CA THR A 42 63.53 22.60 -92.74
C THR A 42 64.84 21.80 -92.66
N LEU A 43 65.09 21.14 -91.53
CA LEU A 43 66.26 20.27 -91.35
C LEU A 43 66.24 19.08 -92.30
N ARG A 44 65.09 18.40 -92.47
CA ARG A 44 64.94 17.33 -93.49
C ARG A 44 65.24 17.83 -94.90
N ARG A 45 64.76 19.03 -95.27
CA ARG A 45 65.04 19.66 -96.57
C ARG A 45 66.52 19.98 -96.77
N ILE A 46 67.20 20.50 -95.76
CA ILE A 46 68.62 20.88 -95.83
C ILE A 46 69.53 19.63 -95.87
N ALA A 47 69.21 18.61 -95.08
CA ALA A 47 70.01 17.38 -94.99
C ALA A 47 69.64 16.33 -96.08
N GLY A 48 68.72 16.63 -96.99
CA GLY A 48 68.30 15.73 -98.07
C GLY A 48 67.58 14.45 -97.58
N ILE A 49 66.95 14.50 -96.41
CA ILE A 49 66.33 13.35 -95.74
C ILE A 49 64.84 13.28 -96.12
N GLN A 50 64.44 12.19 -96.78
CA GLN A 50 63.05 11.94 -97.15
C GLN A 50 62.22 11.42 -95.95
N MET A 51 60.89 11.31 -96.12
CA MET A 51 59.96 10.95 -95.04
C MET A 51 60.10 9.50 -94.53
N ASP A 52 60.83 8.67 -95.26
CA ASP A 52 61.22 7.29 -94.94
C ASP A 52 62.57 7.20 -94.18
N GLY A 53 63.34 8.29 -94.12
CA GLY A 53 64.69 8.34 -93.55
C GLY A 53 65.83 8.23 -94.58
N SER A 54 65.54 8.10 -95.88
CA SER A 54 66.56 7.98 -96.93
C SER A 54 67.31 9.29 -97.19
N VAL A 55 68.62 9.22 -97.45
CA VAL A 55 69.55 10.38 -97.61
C VAL A 55 70.32 10.28 -98.93
N ASN A 56 70.57 11.41 -99.62
CA ASN A 56 71.26 11.43 -100.92
C ASN A 56 72.25 12.60 -101.05
N ILE A 57 73.56 12.31 -101.21
CA ILE A 57 74.66 13.31 -101.32
C ILE A 57 75.79 12.77 -102.25
N PRO A 58 76.32 13.55 -103.22
CA PRO A 58 77.43 13.12 -104.10
C PRO A 58 78.80 13.83 -103.92
N PHE A 59 79.89 13.13 -104.30
CA PHE A 59 81.30 13.56 -104.53
C PHE A 59 82.35 13.65 -103.37
N LYS A 60 83.66 13.62 -103.74
CA LYS A 60 84.91 13.45 -102.94
C LYS A 60 86.13 14.16 -103.59
N LEU A 61 87.25 14.43 -102.88
CA LEU A 61 88.63 14.67 -103.43
C LEU A 61 89.78 14.64 -102.35
N MET A 62 91.09 14.70 -102.73
CA MET A 62 92.29 14.48 -101.85
C MET A 62 93.67 15.10 -102.29
N SER A 63 94.55 15.48 -101.31
CA SER A 63 96.06 15.38 -101.22
C SER A 63 97.10 16.47 -101.76
N PRO A 64 98.38 16.21 -102.21
CA PRO A 64 99.63 16.76 -101.56
C PRO A 64 100.81 17.29 -102.46
N SER A 65 102.04 17.63 -101.93
CA SER A 65 103.43 17.25 -102.41
C SER A 65 104.69 18.16 -102.05
N ARG A 66 105.91 17.94 -102.66
CA ARG A 66 107.33 18.38 -102.35
C ARG A 66 108.24 18.71 -103.61
N ARG A 67 109.54 19.15 -103.49
CA ARG A 67 110.66 18.93 -104.52
C ARG A 67 112.19 19.05 -104.10
N TRP A 68 113.15 19.34 -105.04
CA TRP A 68 114.67 19.22 -105.04
C TRP A 68 115.39 20.36 -105.87
N SER A 69 116.70 20.50 -106.28
CA SER A 69 117.96 19.68 -106.49
C SER A 69 119.30 20.53 -106.64
N PRO A 70 120.55 19.96 -106.63
CA PRO A 70 121.88 20.64 -106.90
C PRO A 70 122.71 20.15 -108.17
N ALA A 71 123.89 20.75 -108.51
CA ALA A 71 124.73 20.44 -109.72
C ALA A 71 126.29 20.73 -109.64
N ARG A 72 127.10 20.52 -110.73
CA ARG A 72 128.60 20.29 -110.78
C ARG A 72 129.29 20.59 -112.16
N THR A 73 130.60 20.93 -112.25
CA THR A 73 131.46 21.01 -113.51
C THR A 73 133.00 20.80 -113.29
N GLN A 74 133.82 20.70 -114.37
CA GLN A 74 135.26 20.29 -114.47
C GLN A 74 135.91 20.71 -115.84
N ASP A 75 137.28 20.71 -116.04
CA ASP A 75 138.02 20.30 -117.29
C ASP A 75 139.58 20.57 -117.33
N HIS A 76 140.29 20.25 -118.45
CA HIS A 76 141.76 19.95 -118.56
C HIS A 76 142.49 20.32 -119.92
N ILE A 77 143.82 20.64 -119.87
CA ILE A 77 144.96 20.24 -120.80
C ILE A 77 144.91 20.78 -122.30
N ASP A 78 145.98 21.20 -123.05
CA ASP A 78 147.18 20.46 -123.55
C ASP A 78 148.28 21.26 -124.36
N SER A 79 149.43 20.58 -124.62
CA SER A 79 150.25 20.50 -125.89
C SER A 79 151.48 21.39 -126.28
N THR A 80 152.68 20.83 -126.01
CA THR A 80 153.84 20.43 -126.89
C THR A 80 154.21 21.09 -128.25
N ARG A 81 155.50 21.48 -128.48
CA ARG A 81 156.48 20.87 -129.45
C ARG A 81 157.83 21.60 -129.67
N ASP A 82 158.86 20.85 -130.08
CA ASP A 82 160.21 21.30 -130.46
C ASP A 82 160.37 21.79 -131.91
N VAL A 83 161.27 22.78 -132.13
CA VAL A 83 162.10 22.94 -133.35
C VAL A 83 163.46 23.55 -132.95
N ILE A 84 164.57 23.04 -133.51
CA ILE A 84 165.92 23.61 -133.36
C ILE A 84 166.18 24.62 -134.49
N LEU A 85 166.68 25.82 -134.18
CA LEU A 85 167.49 26.64 -135.10
C LEU A 85 168.22 27.78 -134.36
N ASP A 86 169.14 28.44 -135.07
CA ASP A 86 170.12 29.42 -134.58
C ASP A 86 169.52 30.57 -133.74
N VAL A 87 170.18 30.96 -132.65
CA VAL A 87 169.55 31.78 -131.59
C VAL A 87 169.80 33.28 -131.79
N ASP A 88 168.78 34.00 -132.26
CA ASP A 88 168.74 35.47 -132.25
C ASP A 88 168.63 36.02 -130.80
N PRO A 89 169.61 36.82 -130.32
CA PRO A 89 169.58 37.40 -128.98
C PRO A 89 168.44 38.38 -128.69
N GLU A 90 167.76 38.97 -129.68
CA GLU A 90 166.56 39.79 -129.44
C GLU A 90 165.33 38.95 -129.07
N VAL A 91 165.18 37.75 -129.64
CA VAL A 91 164.03 36.87 -129.35
C VAL A 91 164.05 36.42 -127.89
N VAL A 92 165.23 36.05 -127.36
CA VAL A 92 165.41 35.72 -125.94
C VAL A 92 165.08 36.91 -125.05
N ARG A 93 165.55 38.12 -125.41
CA ARG A 93 165.22 39.36 -124.65
C ARG A 93 163.75 39.76 -124.75
N LYS A 94 163.02 39.35 -125.79
CA LYS A 94 161.55 39.47 -125.86
C LYS A 94 160.86 38.44 -124.96
N GLY A 95 161.32 37.19 -124.96
CA GLY A 95 160.84 36.11 -124.10
C GLY A 95 160.97 36.44 -122.60
N VAL A 96 162.15 36.89 -122.16
CA VAL A 96 162.39 37.29 -120.76
C VAL A 96 161.48 38.46 -120.34
N ARG A 97 161.29 39.47 -121.19
CA ARG A 97 160.34 40.57 -120.92
C ARG A 97 158.90 40.06 -120.79
N SER A 98 158.47 39.14 -121.67
CA SER A 98 157.15 38.51 -121.58
C SER A 98 156.99 37.69 -120.30
N LEU A 99 158.03 36.94 -119.89
CA LEU A 99 158.01 36.15 -118.66
C LEU A 99 157.96 37.05 -117.41
N MET A 100 158.74 38.14 -117.36
CA MET A 100 158.64 39.12 -116.28
C MET A 100 157.24 39.75 -116.19
N GLN A 101 156.62 40.04 -117.34
CA GLN A 101 155.26 40.59 -117.39
C GLN A 101 154.20 39.56 -116.95
N GLN A 102 154.38 38.27 -117.28
CA GLN A 102 153.57 37.17 -116.78
C GLN A 102 153.74 36.95 -115.27
N VAL A 103 154.97 36.97 -114.75
CA VAL A 103 155.21 36.88 -113.30
C VAL A 103 154.56 38.06 -112.58
N ALA A 104 154.77 39.30 -113.04
CA ALA A 104 154.13 40.49 -112.47
C ALA A 104 152.59 40.55 -112.67
N GLN A 105 152.02 39.68 -113.51
CA GLN A 105 150.58 39.48 -113.65
C GLN A 105 150.09 38.40 -112.67
N ILE A 106 150.75 37.25 -112.61
CA ILE A 106 150.48 36.16 -111.67
C ILE A 106 150.66 36.63 -110.21
N GLU A 107 151.61 37.52 -109.93
CA GLU A 107 151.76 38.11 -108.60
C GLU A 107 150.60 39.04 -108.22
N ARG A 108 150.05 39.80 -109.19
CA ARG A 108 148.82 40.58 -108.96
C ARG A 108 147.62 39.66 -108.80
N GLU A 109 147.39 38.72 -109.71
CA GLU A 109 146.32 37.73 -109.60
C GLU A 109 146.37 36.93 -108.29
N ARG A 110 147.58 36.57 -107.82
CA ARG A 110 147.82 35.95 -106.51
C ARG A 110 147.39 36.87 -105.37
N ASP A 111 147.72 38.16 -105.44
CA ASP A 111 147.45 39.10 -104.36
C ASP A 111 145.99 39.59 -104.37
N ASP A 112 145.38 39.71 -105.55
CA ASP A 112 143.94 39.82 -105.78
C ASP A 112 143.23 38.60 -105.15
N CYS A 113 143.62 37.37 -105.51
CA CYS A 113 143.13 36.13 -104.88
C CYS A 113 143.33 36.12 -103.35
N LYS A 114 144.44 36.64 -102.81
CA LYS A 114 144.63 36.77 -101.36
C LYS A 114 143.64 37.75 -100.75
N THR A 115 143.36 38.89 -101.40
CA THR A 115 142.38 39.86 -100.90
C THR A 115 140.95 39.33 -101.00
N GLU A 116 140.58 38.63 -102.08
CA GLU A 116 139.30 37.91 -102.18
C GLU A 116 139.16 36.85 -101.09
N LEU A 117 140.18 36.02 -100.88
CA LEU A 117 140.19 34.99 -99.84
C LEU A 117 140.14 35.63 -98.42
N CYS A 118 140.74 36.79 -98.22
CA CYS A 118 140.62 37.58 -96.99
C CYS A 118 139.20 38.14 -96.81
N ASN A 119 138.59 38.68 -97.87
CA ASN A 119 137.22 39.18 -97.88
C ASN A 119 136.20 38.05 -97.62
N LEU A 120 136.37 36.89 -98.25
CA LEU A 120 135.55 35.70 -98.03
C LEU A 120 135.70 35.15 -96.60
N LYS A 121 136.92 35.14 -96.03
CA LYS A 121 137.14 34.81 -94.61
C LYS A 121 136.44 35.80 -93.68
N LYS A 122 136.48 37.10 -93.99
CA LYS A 122 135.77 38.14 -93.24
C LYS A 122 134.26 37.94 -93.32
N GLN A 123 133.70 37.74 -94.51
CA GLN A 123 132.27 37.45 -94.72
C GLN A 123 131.83 36.16 -94.01
N LEU A 124 132.66 35.12 -94.00
CA LEU A 124 132.41 33.88 -93.26
C LEU A 124 132.40 34.13 -91.74
N SER A 125 133.30 34.98 -91.22
CA SER A 125 133.29 35.40 -89.81
C SER A 125 132.05 36.23 -89.48
N GLU A 126 131.68 37.20 -90.31
CA GLU A 126 130.51 38.07 -90.11
C GLU A 126 129.20 37.26 -90.17
N THR A 127 129.07 36.34 -91.11
CA THR A 127 127.92 35.42 -91.19
C THR A 127 127.88 34.43 -90.03
N GLN A 128 129.03 33.90 -89.57
CA GLN A 128 129.08 33.07 -88.37
C GLN A 128 128.72 33.86 -87.10
N GLU A 129 129.12 35.13 -86.97
CA GLU A 129 128.68 35.97 -85.86
C GLU A 129 127.18 36.28 -85.92
N ILE A 130 126.63 36.54 -87.11
CA ILE A 130 125.18 36.74 -87.30
C ILE A 130 124.43 35.46 -86.93
N GLN A 131 124.89 34.29 -87.39
CA GLN A 131 124.36 32.98 -87.04
C GLN A 131 124.37 32.76 -85.53
N ASN A 132 125.52 33.00 -84.87
CA ASN A 132 125.65 32.91 -83.41
C ASN A 132 124.68 33.85 -82.67
N ARG A 133 124.49 35.09 -83.16
CA ARG A 133 123.51 36.05 -82.61
C ARG A 133 122.07 35.54 -82.77
N SER A 134 121.71 35.02 -83.94
CA SER A 134 120.37 34.43 -84.16
C SER A 134 120.16 33.16 -83.34
N ASP A 135 121.18 32.32 -83.16
CA ASP A 135 121.08 31.12 -82.31
C ASP A 135 120.92 31.49 -80.83
N MET A 136 121.62 32.52 -80.34
CA MET A 136 121.37 33.06 -79.00
C MET A 136 119.95 33.60 -78.84
N GLN A 137 119.41 34.30 -79.85
CA GLN A 137 118.03 34.80 -79.85
C GLN A 137 117.00 33.66 -79.90
N ILE A 138 117.20 32.65 -80.75
CA ILE A 138 116.34 31.47 -80.86
C ILE A 138 116.34 30.68 -79.55
N ASN A 139 117.51 30.43 -78.96
CA ASN A 139 117.61 29.75 -77.66
C ASN A 139 116.89 30.55 -76.55
N THR A 140 117.01 31.89 -76.54
CA THR A 140 116.30 32.77 -75.59
C THR A 140 114.78 32.73 -75.80
N LEU A 141 114.31 32.67 -77.05
CA LEU A 141 112.88 32.52 -77.36
C LEU A 141 112.36 31.14 -76.97
N LEU A 142 113.15 30.07 -77.15
CA LEU A 142 112.80 28.72 -76.73
C LEU A 142 112.73 28.58 -75.20
N THR A 143 113.63 29.20 -74.44
CA THR A 143 113.53 29.23 -72.98
C THR A 143 112.32 30.04 -72.51
N ASN A 144 112.04 31.18 -73.12
CA ASN A 144 110.86 31.99 -72.79
C ASN A 144 109.54 31.27 -73.12
N LEU A 145 109.45 30.59 -74.28
CA LEU A 145 108.30 29.76 -74.64
C LEU A 145 108.09 28.61 -73.64
N ARG A 146 109.17 27.99 -73.15
CA ARG A 146 109.09 26.95 -72.13
C ARG A 146 108.58 27.49 -70.79
N ILE A 147 109.11 28.65 -70.34
CA ILE A 147 108.65 29.31 -69.11
C ILE A 147 107.15 29.65 -69.23
N LEU A 148 106.72 30.26 -70.33
CA LEU A 148 105.30 30.58 -70.57
C LEU A 148 104.40 29.33 -70.64
N GLN A 149 104.91 28.21 -71.17
CA GLN A 149 104.18 26.94 -71.18
C GLN A 149 104.07 26.35 -69.76
N ASP A 150 105.14 26.40 -68.95
CA ASP A 150 105.13 25.92 -67.56
C ASP A 150 104.27 26.82 -66.65
N GLU A 151 104.26 28.14 -66.89
CA GLU A 151 103.34 29.10 -66.26
C GLU A 151 101.88 28.84 -66.66
N LYS A 152 101.60 28.62 -67.95
CA LYS A 152 100.28 28.23 -68.44
C LYS A 152 99.81 26.94 -67.76
N ASN A 153 100.64 25.90 -67.74
CA ASN A 153 100.34 24.63 -67.07
C ASN A 153 100.03 24.85 -65.57
N SER A 154 100.80 25.72 -64.90
CA SER A 154 100.57 26.11 -63.51
C SER A 154 99.23 26.82 -63.30
N LEU A 155 98.84 27.71 -64.23
CA LEU A 155 97.57 28.42 -64.20
C LEU A 155 96.37 27.51 -64.50
N GLU A 156 96.49 26.57 -65.45
CA GLU A 156 95.44 25.57 -65.74
C GLU A 156 95.21 24.64 -64.53
N VAL A 157 96.29 24.20 -63.85
CA VAL A 157 96.18 23.44 -62.59
C VAL A 157 95.54 24.26 -61.48
N LYS A 158 95.94 25.53 -61.28
CA LYS A 158 95.32 26.43 -60.29
C LYS A 158 93.85 26.69 -60.58
N LEU A 159 93.47 26.83 -61.85
CA LEU A 159 92.09 27.02 -62.28
C LEU A 159 91.25 25.77 -61.98
N SER A 160 91.74 24.59 -62.34
CA SER A 160 91.10 23.30 -62.05
C SER A 160 90.92 23.07 -60.54
N GLN A 161 91.94 23.37 -59.74
CA GLN A 161 91.86 23.33 -58.27
C GLN A 161 90.80 24.30 -57.72
N LYS A 162 90.65 25.50 -58.30
CA LYS A 162 89.62 26.46 -57.90
C LYS A 162 88.21 26.06 -58.36
N GLN A 163 88.07 25.48 -59.55
CA GLN A 163 86.81 24.93 -60.05
C GLN A 163 86.30 23.81 -59.14
N SER A 164 87.12 22.80 -58.88
CA SER A 164 86.80 21.72 -57.93
C SER A 164 86.53 22.26 -56.51
N GLY A 165 87.26 23.29 -56.07
CA GLY A 165 86.99 23.99 -54.82
C GLY A 165 85.60 24.63 -54.76
N TYR A 166 85.16 25.29 -55.84
CA TYR A 166 83.82 25.87 -55.92
C TYR A 166 82.72 24.80 -56.02
N GLU A 167 82.95 23.70 -56.75
CA GLU A 167 82.01 22.57 -56.83
C GLU A 167 81.80 21.92 -55.46
N MET A 168 82.89 21.68 -54.70
CA MET A 168 82.78 21.17 -53.32
C MET A 168 82.03 22.14 -52.39
N GLN A 169 82.23 23.44 -52.53
CA GLN A 169 81.48 24.45 -51.75
C GLN A 169 80.01 24.53 -52.16
N LEU A 170 79.69 24.42 -53.45
CA LEU A 170 78.32 24.42 -53.95
C LEU A 170 77.55 23.20 -53.44
N ASN A 171 78.14 22.01 -53.52
CA ASN A 171 77.54 20.78 -53.02
C ASN A 171 77.34 20.83 -51.49
N ALA A 172 78.31 21.38 -50.74
CA ALA A 172 78.17 21.58 -49.30
C ALA A 172 77.06 22.59 -48.94
N LEU A 173 76.88 23.65 -49.74
CA LEU A 173 75.79 24.62 -49.58
C LEU A 173 74.42 24.03 -49.91
N GLN A 174 74.32 23.17 -50.93
CA GLN A 174 73.10 22.44 -51.27
C GLN A 174 72.68 21.52 -50.13
N LEU A 175 73.58 20.65 -49.63
CA LEU A 175 73.32 19.79 -48.48
C LEU A 175 72.88 20.58 -47.23
N LYS A 176 73.49 21.75 -46.98
CA LYS A 176 73.08 22.63 -45.86
C LYS A 176 71.75 23.33 -46.10
N THR A 177 71.35 23.55 -47.36
CA THR A 177 70.03 24.10 -47.71
C THR A 177 68.95 23.05 -47.48
N GLU A 178 69.15 21.82 -47.96
CA GLU A 178 68.28 20.66 -47.72
C GLU A 178 68.10 20.38 -46.21
N GLU A 179 69.18 20.45 -45.43
CA GLU A 179 69.13 20.30 -43.98
C GLU A 179 68.29 21.42 -43.33
N CYS A 180 68.43 22.67 -43.78
CA CYS A 180 67.61 23.79 -43.30
C CYS A 180 66.13 23.63 -43.66
N GLU A 181 65.80 23.08 -44.83
CA GLU A 181 64.42 22.82 -45.24
C GLU A 181 63.80 21.69 -44.41
N GLN A 182 64.50 20.56 -44.23
CA GLN A 182 64.07 19.49 -43.33
C GLN A 182 63.90 19.96 -41.87
N LEU A 183 64.73 20.89 -41.40
CA LEU A 183 64.59 21.48 -40.07
C LEU A 183 63.37 22.41 -39.97
N ARG A 184 63.08 23.20 -41.01
CA ARG A 184 61.85 24.03 -41.08
C ARG A 184 60.60 23.16 -41.08
N GLU A 185 60.56 22.08 -41.86
CA GLU A 185 59.45 21.13 -41.84
C GLU A 185 59.26 20.49 -40.46
N LYS A 186 60.34 20.10 -39.78
CA LYS A 186 60.27 19.58 -38.40
C LYS A 186 59.71 20.61 -37.42
N VAL A 187 60.10 21.89 -37.54
CA VAL A 187 59.53 22.99 -36.73
C VAL A 187 58.03 23.16 -36.99
N ILE A 188 57.60 23.27 -38.25
CA ILE A 188 56.18 23.43 -38.62
C ILE A 188 55.33 22.26 -38.09
N ASN A 189 55.83 21.03 -38.19
CA ASN A 189 55.15 19.86 -37.65
C ASN A 189 55.05 19.89 -36.12
N LEU A 190 56.11 20.32 -35.42
CA LEU A 190 56.10 20.48 -33.96
C LEU A 190 55.16 21.61 -33.50
N GLU A 191 55.13 22.74 -34.21
CA GLU A 191 54.19 23.85 -33.95
C GLU A 191 52.73 23.39 -34.09
N MET A 192 52.42 22.63 -35.15
CA MET A 192 51.09 22.04 -35.34
C MET A 192 50.74 21.03 -34.24
N MET A 193 51.68 20.16 -33.82
CA MET A 193 51.47 19.24 -32.70
C MET A 193 51.23 19.97 -31.37
N ILE A 194 51.95 21.07 -31.11
CA ILE A 194 51.77 21.91 -29.93
C ILE A 194 50.41 22.61 -29.96
N SER A 195 49.96 23.12 -31.11
CA SER A 195 48.63 23.71 -31.28
C SER A 195 47.53 22.69 -30.97
N ASN A 196 47.60 21.51 -31.58
CA ASN A 196 46.62 20.44 -31.37
C ASN A 196 46.58 20.00 -29.88
N SER A 197 47.75 19.82 -29.25
CA SER A 197 47.84 19.47 -27.83
C SER A 197 47.32 20.57 -26.90
N SER A 198 47.47 21.84 -27.28
CA SER A 198 46.89 22.98 -26.56
C SER A 198 45.37 23.02 -26.66
N GLU A 199 44.79 22.70 -27.82
CA GLU A 199 43.34 22.57 -28.01
C GLU A 199 42.77 21.36 -27.23
N GLU A 200 43.42 20.20 -27.29
CA GLU A 200 43.05 19.01 -26.52
C GLU A 200 43.10 19.27 -25.00
N LYS A 201 44.11 20.02 -24.54
CA LYS A 201 44.21 20.46 -23.15
C LYS A 201 43.04 21.39 -22.78
N ALA A 202 42.76 22.42 -23.55
CA ALA A 202 41.68 23.36 -23.27
C ALA A 202 40.30 22.67 -23.24
N GLN A 203 40.04 21.74 -24.18
CA GLN A 203 38.84 20.89 -24.16
C GLN A 203 38.76 19.99 -22.92
N SER A 204 39.91 19.55 -22.39
CA SER A 204 39.98 18.71 -21.18
C SER A 204 39.75 19.52 -19.90
N GLU A 205 40.28 20.75 -19.84
CA GLU A 205 40.00 21.70 -18.76
C GLU A 205 38.51 22.09 -18.72
N GLU A 206 37.89 22.35 -19.88
CA GLU A 206 36.45 22.63 -19.98
C GLU A 206 35.58 21.44 -19.53
N LYS A 207 35.97 20.20 -19.87
CA LYS A 207 35.31 18.97 -19.38
C LYS A 207 35.46 18.82 -17.86
N VAL A 208 36.65 19.11 -17.31
CA VAL A 208 36.90 19.08 -15.86
C VAL A 208 36.04 20.10 -15.12
N ASP A 209 35.89 21.32 -15.63
CA ASP A 209 35.06 22.34 -14.98
C ASP A 209 33.56 22.04 -15.09
N LYS A 210 33.09 21.46 -16.20
CA LYS A 210 31.72 20.90 -16.31
C LYS A 210 31.48 19.80 -15.26
N LEU A 211 32.46 18.93 -15.03
CA LEU A 211 32.37 17.87 -14.00
C LEU A 211 32.40 18.44 -12.57
N LYS A 212 33.20 19.47 -12.27
CA LYS A 212 33.16 20.20 -10.98
C LYS A 212 31.78 20.83 -10.74
N GLN A 213 31.19 21.47 -11.76
CA GLN A 213 29.86 22.06 -11.66
C GLN A 213 28.76 21.00 -11.43
N ALA A 214 28.88 19.82 -12.06
CA ALA A 214 27.97 18.70 -11.82
C ALA A 214 28.13 18.14 -10.40
N LEU A 215 29.36 17.94 -9.92
CA LEU A 215 29.66 17.48 -8.56
C LEU A 215 29.06 18.43 -7.51
N ASN A 216 29.26 19.73 -7.66
CA ASN A 216 28.72 20.74 -6.74
C ASN A 216 27.17 20.71 -6.67
N LYS A 217 26.47 20.38 -7.76
CA LYS A 217 25.01 20.20 -7.75
C LYS A 217 24.61 18.96 -6.94
N VAL A 218 25.22 17.82 -7.25
CA VAL A 218 24.95 16.54 -6.54
C VAL A 218 25.31 16.64 -5.05
N GLU A 219 26.36 17.38 -4.68
CA GLU A 219 26.67 17.65 -3.27
C GLU A 219 25.60 18.49 -2.56
N ASN A 220 25.03 19.50 -3.22
CA ASN A 220 23.95 20.30 -2.65
C ASN A 220 22.64 19.50 -2.56
N GLU A 221 22.32 18.70 -3.59
CA GLU A 221 21.19 17.76 -3.58
C GLU A 221 21.32 16.75 -2.43
N LYS A 222 22.53 16.18 -2.22
CA LYS A 222 22.84 15.30 -1.08
C LYS A 222 22.63 15.99 0.27
N ARG A 223 23.04 17.27 0.42
CA ARG A 223 22.84 18.03 1.66
C ARG A 223 21.35 18.26 1.92
N ASN A 224 20.58 18.67 0.91
CA ASN A 224 19.14 18.87 1.01
C ASN A 224 18.42 17.57 1.42
N LEU A 225 18.72 16.45 0.75
CA LEU A 225 18.15 15.14 1.07
C LEU A 225 18.51 14.66 2.48
N GLN A 226 19.73 14.95 2.96
CA GLN A 226 20.11 14.66 4.35
C GLN A 226 19.30 15.48 5.35
N GLU A 227 19.04 16.77 5.07
CA GLU A 227 18.18 17.58 5.94
C GLU A 227 16.71 17.10 5.92
N GLU A 228 16.19 16.69 4.75
CA GLU A 228 14.85 16.11 4.63
C GLU A 228 14.71 14.78 5.37
N LEU A 229 15.72 13.93 5.30
CA LEU A 229 15.81 12.70 6.09
C LEU A 229 15.79 13.02 7.60
N ASN A 230 16.67 13.90 8.07
CA ASN A 230 16.74 14.33 9.47
C ASN A 230 15.40 14.93 9.95
N ARG A 231 14.72 15.72 9.09
CA ARG A 231 13.37 16.27 9.37
C ARG A 231 12.34 15.14 9.51
N SER A 232 12.37 14.17 8.61
CA SER A 232 11.47 13.00 8.63
C SER A 232 11.67 12.13 9.88
N GLU A 233 12.91 11.81 10.23
CA GLU A 233 13.28 11.07 11.44
C GLU A 233 12.84 11.83 12.71
N SER A 234 13.03 13.15 12.75
CA SER A 234 12.53 14.00 13.85
C SER A 234 10.99 14.06 13.95
N ARG A 235 10.27 13.68 12.90
CA ARG A 235 8.81 13.56 12.88
C ARG A 235 8.36 12.16 13.30
N ALA A 236 9.04 11.12 12.82
CA ALA A 236 8.79 9.73 13.18
C ALA A 236 8.98 9.49 14.68
N THR A 237 10.08 9.97 15.25
CA THR A 237 10.35 9.90 16.70
C THR A 237 9.28 10.60 17.55
N LYS A 238 8.80 11.79 17.13
CA LYS A 238 7.69 12.49 17.81
C LYS A 238 6.37 11.70 17.74
N LEU A 239 6.07 11.12 16.59
CA LEU A 239 4.86 10.31 16.41
C LEU A 239 4.91 9.01 17.23
N GLU A 240 6.07 8.37 17.35
CA GLU A 240 6.22 7.17 18.18
C GLU A 240 6.06 7.48 19.68
N LEU A 241 6.64 8.58 20.17
CA LEU A 241 6.39 9.05 21.54
C LEU A 241 4.90 9.35 21.80
N GLN A 242 4.21 9.95 20.83
CA GLN A 242 2.75 10.17 20.91
C GLN A 242 1.97 8.84 20.90
N ARG A 243 2.38 7.86 20.08
CA ARG A 243 1.79 6.52 20.01
C ARG A 243 1.92 5.80 21.35
N MET A 244 3.11 5.80 21.95
CA MET A 244 3.37 5.21 23.26
C MET A 244 2.57 5.88 24.38
N SER A 245 2.39 7.21 24.34
CA SER A 245 1.52 7.92 25.31
C SER A 245 0.07 7.43 25.22
N LEU A 246 -0.48 7.40 24.00
CA LEU A 246 -1.86 6.97 23.75
C LEU A 246 -2.08 5.49 24.07
N GLU A 247 -1.07 4.64 23.88
CA GLU A 247 -1.08 3.23 24.31
C GLU A 247 -1.16 3.12 25.84
N GLY A 248 -0.43 3.97 26.58
CA GLY A 248 -0.53 4.08 28.04
C GLY A 248 -1.87 4.67 28.53
N ASP A 249 -2.49 5.59 27.78
CA ASP A 249 -3.86 6.06 28.04
C ASP A 249 -4.89 4.94 27.84
N LEU A 250 -4.76 4.18 26.75
CA LEU A 250 -5.63 3.06 26.42
C LEU A 250 -5.56 1.93 27.46
N GLN A 251 -4.36 1.58 27.94
CA GLN A 251 -4.20 0.60 29.03
C GLN A 251 -4.89 1.06 30.32
N ARG A 252 -4.75 2.34 30.71
CA ARG A 252 -5.44 2.90 31.88
C ARG A 252 -6.97 2.88 31.73
N LEU A 253 -7.49 3.18 30.54
CA LEU A 253 -8.92 3.09 30.24
C LEU A 253 -9.43 1.64 30.27
N GLN A 254 -8.66 0.67 29.76
CA GLN A 254 -8.99 -0.75 29.84
C GLN A 254 -9.07 -1.25 31.29
N MET A 255 -8.13 -0.84 32.16
CA MET A 255 -8.16 -1.19 33.58
C MET A 255 -9.41 -0.60 34.28
N MET A 256 -9.76 0.66 34.01
CA MET A 256 -10.99 1.25 34.55
C MET A 256 -12.26 0.56 34.01
N LEU A 257 -12.28 0.15 32.75
CA LEU A 257 -13.40 -0.59 32.16
C LEU A 257 -13.60 -1.93 32.89
N GLN A 258 -12.54 -2.72 33.06
CA GLN A 258 -12.56 -3.97 33.82
C GLN A 258 -13.04 -3.77 35.27
N GLU A 259 -12.64 -2.67 35.91
CA GLU A 259 -13.14 -2.31 37.25
C GLU A 259 -14.65 -1.98 37.23
N LYS A 260 -15.16 -1.28 36.19
CA LYS A 260 -16.59 -1.02 36.05
C LYS A 260 -17.38 -2.30 35.75
N ASP A 261 -16.89 -3.18 34.89
CA ASP A 261 -17.51 -4.47 34.60
C ASP A 261 -17.59 -5.36 35.86
N ALA A 262 -16.51 -5.42 36.64
CA ALA A 262 -16.48 -6.14 37.91
C ALA A 262 -17.44 -5.54 38.97
N ASN A 263 -17.68 -4.22 38.94
CA ASN A 263 -18.66 -3.58 39.82
C ASN A 263 -20.11 -3.77 39.31
N ILE A 264 -20.34 -3.76 38.00
CA ILE A 264 -21.63 -4.10 37.39
C ILE A 264 -22.01 -5.54 37.74
N HIS A 265 -21.08 -6.49 37.62
CA HIS A 265 -21.33 -7.90 37.93
C HIS A 265 -21.73 -8.11 39.40
N LYS A 266 -21.02 -7.49 40.36
CA LYS A 266 -21.40 -7.50 41.79
C LYS A 266 -22.79 -6.89 42.06
N LEU A 267 -23.16 -5.85 41.30
CA LEU A 267 -24.50 -5.25 41.40
C LEU A 267 -25.58 -6.15 40.80
N GLN A 268 -25.28 -6.89 39.73
CA GLN A 268 -26.16 -7.92 39.18
C GLN A 268 -26.36 -9.09 40.14
N GLU A 269 -25.28 -9.66 40.71
CA GLU A 269 -25.35 -10.71 41.73
C GLU A 269 -26.21 -10.30 42.94
N ARG A 270 -26.05 -9.05 43.39
CA ARG A 270 -26.86 -8.48 44.47
C ARG A 270 -28.33 -8.34 44.06
N ASN A 271 -28.61 -7.87 42.85
CA ASN A 271 -29.96 -7.73 42.32
C ASN A 271 -30.66 -9.09 42.22
N ASP A 272 -30.00 -10.10 41.63
CA ASP A 272 -30.48 -11.49 41.57
C ASP A 272 -30.75 -12.07 42.96
N MET A 273 -29.87 -11.82 43.94
CA MET A 273 -30.10 -12.25 45.31
C MET A 273 -31.32 -11.56 45.92
N GLN A 274 -31.51 -10.26 45.69
CA GLN A 274 -32.69 -9.52 46.14
C GLN A 274 -33.97 -10.04 45.47
N ASN A 275 -33.96 -10.30 44.16
CA ASN A 275 -35.10 -10.85 43.42
C ASN A 275 -35.52 -12.22 43.99
N ARG A 276 -34.57 -13.13 44.25
CA ARG A 276 -34.84 -14.42 44.92
C ARG A 276 -35.47 -14.22 46.30
N THR A 277 -35.03 -13.23 47.08
CA THR A 277 -35.68 -12.93 48.37
C THR A 277 -37.08 -12.33 48.23
N VAL A 278 -37.35 -11.57 47.16
CA VAL A 278 -38.70 -11.07 46.85
C VAL A 278 -39.63 -12.22 46.49
N THR A 279 -39.25 -13.10 45.57
CA THR A 279 -40.06 -14.28 45.20
C THR A 279 -40.35 -15.18 46.39
N ASN A 280 -39.36 -15.46 47.25
CA ASN A 280 -39.58 -16.23 48.48
C ASN A 280 -40.57 -15.54 49.46
N LEU A 281 -40.63 -14.21 49.48
CA LEU A 281 -41.60 -13.45 50.28
C LEU A 281 -42.98 -13.42 49.62
N GLU A 282 -43.06 -13.34 48.30
CA GLU A 282 -44.31 -13.42 47.52
C GLU A 282 -44.98 -14.79 47.68
N GLU A 283 -44.22 -15.88 47.55
CA GLU A 283 -44.67 -17.25 47.84
C GLU A 283 -45.20 -17.39 49.27
N ARG A 284 -44.48 -16.85 50.26
CA ARG A 284 -44.91 -16.85 51.65
C ARG A 284 -46.20 -16.03 51.86
N CYS A 285 -46.33 -14.89 51.19
CA CYS A 285 -47.55 -14.07 51.25
C CYS A 285 -48.73 -14.78 50.58
N ALA A 286 -48.53 -15.46 49.46
CA ALA A 286 -49.55 -16.27 48.80
C ALA A 286 -50.00 -17.45 49.67
N SER A 287 -49.05 -18.14 50.33
CA SER A 287 -49.34 -19.20 51.31
C SER A 287 -50.16 -18.67 52.49
N MET A 288 -49.76 -17.54 53.09
CA MET A 288 -50.49 -16.90 54.19
C MET A 288 -51.87 -16.38 53.76
N LYS A 289 -52.03 -15.91 52.51
CA LYS A 289 -53.34 -15.53 51.95
C LYS A 289 -54.25 -16.76 51.84
N SER A 290 -53.74 -17.88 51.36
CA SER A 290 -54.51 -19.13 51.27
C SER A 290 -54.95 -19.64 52.65
N THR A 291 -54.11 -19.56 53.69
CA THR A 291 -54.54 -19.95 55.04
C THR A 291 -55.55 -18.97 55.65
N ILE A 292 -55.46 -17.67 55.37
CA ILE A 292 -56.50 -16.69 55.74
C ILE A 292 -57.83 -16.98 55.04
N GLU A 293 -57.81 -17.33 53.74
CA GLU A 293 -59.02 -17.71 52.99
C GLU A 293 -59.66 -19.00 53.54
N GLN A 294 -58.84 -20.01 53.87
CA GLN A 294 -59.30 -21.24 54.52
C GLN A 294 -59.91 -20.99 55.92
N LEU A 295 -59.25 -20.17 56.75
CA LEU A 295 -59.76 -19.79 58.07
C LEU A 295 -61.04 -18.95 57.98
N SER A 296 -61.16 -18.09 56.97
CA SER A 296 -62.37 -17.30 56.71
C SER A 296 -63.54 -18.20 56.33
N LEU A 297 -63.34 -19.19 55.44
CA LEU A 297 -64.34 -20.20 55.09
C LEU A 297 -64.72 -21.10 56.28
N ALA A 298 -63.78 -21.39 57.18
CA ALA A 298 -64.07 -22.13 58.42
C ALA A 298 -64.91 -21.29 59.41
N LEU A 299 -64.60 -20.00 59.54
CA LEU A 299 -65.32 -19.05 60.38
C LEU A 299 -66.74 -18.78 59.84
N GLU A 300 -66.91 -18.64 58.53
CA GLU A 300 -68.22 -18.49 57.88
C GLU A 300 -69.10 -19.73 58.14
N LYS A 301 -68.54 -20.94 57.97
CA LYS A 301 -69.25 -22.19 58.30
C LYS A 301 -69.64 -22.26 59.78
N ALA A 302 -68.75 -21.88 60.68
CA ALA A 302 -69.04 -21.84 62.12
C ALA A 302 -70.10 -20.79 62.48
N SER A 303 -70.12 -19.65 61.81
CA SER A 303 -71.14 -18.61 62.01
C SER A 303 -72.50 -19.03 61.46
N ASN A 304 -72.53 -19.75 60.33
CA ASN A 304 -73.75 -20.35 59.79
C ASN A 304 -74.32 -21.41 60.75
N THR A 305 -73.51 -22.34 61.28
CA THR A 305 -74.00 -23.31 62.26
C THR A 305 -74.38 -22.67 63.60
N GLU A 306 -73.72 -21.60 64.03
CA GLU A 306 -74.16 -20.78 65.17
C GLU A 306 -75.53 -20.14 64.91
N SER A 307 -75.79 -19.66 63.68
CA SER A 307 -77.10 -19.12 63.29
C SER A 307 -78.18 -20.20 63.19
N GLU A 308 -77.85 -21.41 62.72
CA GLU A 308 -78.76 -22.55 62.70
C GLU A 308 -79.15 -22.96 64.13
N LEU A 309 -78.17 -23.09 65.03
CA LEU A 309 -78.41 -23.38 66.45
C LEU A 309 -79.20 -22.27 67.14
N LYS A 310 -78.96 -20.98 66.83
CA LYS A 310 -79.79 -19.87 67.33
C LYS A 310 -81.23 -19.97 66.84
N ASN A 311 -81.45 -20.35 65.58
CA ASN A 311 -82.79 -20.55 65.03
C ASN A 311 -83.50 -21.75 65.67
N GLU A 312 -82.77 -22.84 65.94
CA GLU A 312 -83.29 -24.00 66.69
C GLU A 312 -83.63 -23.63 68.14
N ILE A 313 -82.76 -22.92 68.85
CA ILE A 313 -83.02 -22.40 70.20
C ILE A 313 -84.26 -21.49 70.22
N ASN A 314 -84.41 -20.59 69.24
CA ASN A 314 -85.59 -19.73 69.12
C ASN A 314 -86.87 -20.54 68.85
N SER A 315 -86.79 -21.57 68.01
CA SER A 315 -87.90 -22.50 67.74
C SER A 315 -88.30 -23.28 69.01
N LEU A 316 -87.33 -23.85 69.72
CA LEU A 316 -87.54 -24.53 71.00
C LEU A 316 -88.11 -23.58 72.06
N HIS A 317 -87.66 -22.34 72.12
CA HIS A 317 -88.22 -21.33 73.03
C HIS A 317 -89.67 -20.99 72.69
N HIS A 318 -90.03 -20.91 71.40
CA HIS A 318 -91.42 -20.74 70.96
C HIS A 318 -92.28 -21.94 71.36
N ASN A 319 -91.81 -23.17 71.11
CA ASN A 319 -92.49 -24.41 71.50
C ASN A 319 -92.68 -24.49 73.03
N ILE A 320 -91.69 -24.06 73.82
CA ILE A 320 -91.80 -23.97 75.29
C ILE A 320 -92.86 -22.93 75.70
N MET A 321 -92.97 -21.80 75.00
CA MET A 321 -94.00 -20.78 75.25
C MET A 321 -95.41 -21.27 74.86
N GLU A 322 -95.56 -21.97 73.74
CA GLU A 322 -96.81 -22.64 73.36
C GLU A 322 -97.21 -23.72 74.37
N LEU A 323 -96.28 -24.57 74.81
CA LEU A 323 -96.53 -25.56 75.86
C LEU A 323 -96.88 -24.90 77.20
N THR A 324 -96.23 -23.79 77.55
CA THR A 324 -96.50 -23.04 78.79
C THR A 324 -97.90 -22.41 78.76
N THR A 325 -98.28 -21.77 77.66
CA THR A 325 -99.65 -21.21 77.50
C THR A 325 -100.70 -22.31 77.41
N SER A 326 -100.42 -23.44 76.76
CA SER A 326 -101.26 -24.63 76.79
C SER A 326 -101.48 -25.13 78.22
N VAL A 327 -100.41 -25.32 79.00
CA VAL A 327 -100.45 -25.70 80.43
C VAL A 327 -101.19 -24.66 81.28
N GLN A 328 -101.09 -23.37 80.97
CA GLN A 328 -101.89 -22.33 81.63
C GLN A 328 -103.39 -22.51 81.34
N THR A 329 -103.81 -22.68 80.07
CA THR A 329 -105.23 -22.91 79.76
C THR A 329 -105.76 -24.23 80.32
N PHE A 330 -104.93 -25.28 80.41
CA PHE A 330 -105.29 -26.53 81.10
C PHE A 330 -105.44 -26.33 82.61
N ASN A 331 -104.59 -25.52 83.25
CA ASN A 331 -104.74 -25.15 84.66
C ASN A 331 -105.97 -24.27 84.91
N GLU A 332 -106.32 -23.38 83.98
CA GLU A 332 -107.55 -22.57 84.05
C GLU A 332 -108.81 -23.44 83.91
N LYS A 333 -108.82 -24.36 82.93
CA LYS A 333 -109.87 -25.39 82.81
C LYS A 333 -109.96 -26.24 84.07
N ASN A 334 -108.83 -26.64 84.66
CA ASN A 334 -108.80 -27.42 85.90
C ASN A 334 -109.36 -26.63 87.09
N LYS A 335 -109.00 -25.34 87.24
CA LYS A 335 -109.61 -24.43 88.23
C LYS A 335 -111.10 -24.23 88.00
N GLN A 336 -111.55 -24.15 86.75
CA GLN A 336 -112.96 -24.05 86.39
C GLN A 336 -113.72 -25.34 86.73
N LEU A 337 -113.14 -26.51 86.47
CA LEU A 337 -113.67 -27.81 86.87
C LEU A 337 -113.69 -27.98 88.39
N GLN A 338 -112.66 -27.55 89.12
CA GLN A 338 -112.67 -27.50 90.59
C GLN A 338 -113.77 -26.58 91.14
N LYS A 339 -114.01 -25.43 90.49
CA LYS A 339 -115.12 -24.54 90.87
C LYS A 339 -116.49 -25.15 90.55
N GLN A 340 -116.63 -25.86 89.42
CA GLN A 340 -117.85 -26.59 89.09
C GLN A 340 -118.10 -27.75 90.07
N LEU A 341 -117.04 -28.48 90.46
CA LEU A 341 -117.10 -29.51 91.49
C LEU A 341 -117.53 -28.93 92.84
N SER A 342 -116.89 -27.84 93.30
CA SER A 342 -117.26 -27.18 94.55
C SER A 342 -118.68 -26.59 94.52
N ASN A 343 -119.14 -26.07 93.38
CA ASN A 343 -120.53 -25.69 93.19
C ASN A 343 -121.47 -26.90 93.32
N ALA A 344 -121.17 -28.03 92.65
CA ALA A 344 -121.97 -29.25 92.73
C ALA A 344 -121.94 -29.88 94.14
N GLU A 345 -120.84 -29.74 94.89
CA GLU A 345 -120.74 -30.14 96.29
C GLU A 345 -121.59 -29.26 97.21
N ASN A 346 -121.66 -27.95 96.95
CA ASN A 346 -122.55 -27.02 97.64
C ASN A 346 -124.02 -27.24 97.27
N GLU A 347 -124.34 -27.51 96.00
CA GLU A 347 -125.69 -27.91 95.56
C GLU A 347 -126.10 -29.23 96.22
N ARG A 348 -125.22 -30.24 96.25
CA ARG A 348 -125.42 -31.49 96.99
C ARG A 348 -125.65 -31.23 98.49
N ARG A 349 -124.91 -30.30 99.09
CA ARG A 349 -125.06 -29.92 100.50
C ARG A 349 -126.41 -29.26 100.77
N ILE A 350 -126.82 -28.28 99.96
CA ILE A 350 -128.14 -27.64 100.03
C ILE A 350 -129.25 -28.67 99.80
N LEU A 351 -129.05 -29.65 98.91
CA LEU A 351 -129.98 -30.76 98.71
C LEU A 351 -130.03 -31.71 99.93
N SER A 352 -128.91 -31.98 100.61
CA SER A 352 -128.89 -32.70 101.89
C SER A 352 -129.62 -31.93 102.98
N GLU A 353 -129.31 -30.65 103.19
CA GLU A 353 -129.98 -29.77 104.17
C GLU A 353 -131.50 -29.67 103.87
N ARG A 354 -131.88 -29.68 102.58
CA ARG A 354 -133.29 -29.72 102.15
C ARG A 354 -133.94 -31.08 102.38
N ILE A 355 -133.23 -32.19 102.20
CA ILE A 355 -133.70 -33.54 102.55
C ILE A 355 -133.89 -33.65 104.07
N GLU A 356 -132.95 -33.13 104.87
CA GLU A 356 -133.07 -33.08 106.33
C GLU A 356 -134.28 -32.22 106.75
N SER A 357 -134.52 -31.07 106.12
CA SER A 357 -135.73 -30.26 106.38
C SER A 357 -137.04 -30.98 106.01
N LEU A 358 -137.03 -31.79 104.94
CA LEU A 358 -138.18 -32.61 104.55
C LEU A 358 -138.35 -33.84 105.46
N GLN A 359 -137.27 -34.39 106.01
CA GLN A 359 -137.30 -35.44 107.02
C GLN A 359 -137.82 -34.91 108.36
N GLN A 360 -137.46 -33.69 108.76
CA GLN A 360 -138.02 -33.03 109.94
C GLN A 360 -139.52 -32.76 109.75
N ALA A 361 -139.92 -32.16 108.63
CA ALA A 361 -141.33 -31.98 108.30
C ALA A 361 -142.10 -33.33 108.25
N LEU A 362 -141.46 -34.41 107.79
CA LEU A 362 -142.03 -35.76 107.81
C LEU A 362 -142.14 -36.33 109.24
N SER A 363 -141.21 -36.05 110.15
CA SER A 363 -141.34 -36.43 111.57
C SER A 363 -142.42 -35.61 112.27
N ASP A 364 -142.58 -34.33 111.92
CA ASP A 364 -143.63 -33.46 112.48
C ASP A 364 -145.02 -33.90 111.98
N ILE A 365 -145.13 -34.28 110.70
CA ILE A 365 -146.31 -34.93 110.11
C ILE A 365 -146.56 -36.30 110.76
N LYS A 366 -145.53 -37.11 111.04
CA LYS A 366 -145.70 -38.38 111.77
C LYS A 366 -146.13 -38.16 113.22
N HIS A 367 -145.63 -37.14 113.90
CA HIS A 367 -146.00 -36.85 115.28
C HIS A 367 -147.44 -36.32 115.38
N THR A 368 -147.83 -35.41 114.49
CA THR A 368 -149.24 -34.95 114.40
C THR A 368 -150.19 -36.08 114.00
N ASN A 369 -149.81 -36.94 113.05
CA ASN A 369 -150.58 -38.13 112.68
C ASN A 369 -150.62 -39.17 113.82
N GLN A 370 -149.56 -39.30 114.64
CA GLN A 370 -149.61 -40.09 115.87
C GLN A 370 -150.63 -39.50 116.84
N THR A 371 -150.60 -38.19 117.13
CA THR A 371 -151.62 -37.59 118.02
C THR A 371 -153.04 -37.69 117.47
N LEU A 372 -153.24 -37.67 116.14
CA LEU A 372 -154.54 -37.96 115.52
C LEU A 372 -154.92 -39.43 115.67
N THR A 373 -153.96 -40.36 115.60
CA THR A 373 -154.17 -41.80 115.86
C THR A 373 -154.48 -42.06 117.34
N ASP A 374 -153.85 -41.32 118.26
CA ASP A 374 -154.11 -41.38 119.69
C ASP A 374 -155.51 -40.82 120.01
N GLN A 375 -155.94 -39.75 119.33
CA GLN A 375 -157.32 -39.24 119.39
C GLN A 375 -158.33 -40.23 118.79
N ILE A 376 -158.01 -40.87 117.66
CA ILE A 376 -158.86 -41.91 117.04
C ILE A 376 -158.99 -43.12 117.95
N THR A 377 -157.91 -43.59 118.58
CA THR A 377 -157.97 -44.72 119.53
C THR A 377 -158.67 -44.34 120.83
N HIS A 378 -158.60 -43.08 121.28
CA HIS A 378 -159.42 -42.60 122.40
C HIS A 378 -160.92 -42.64 122.05
N LEU A 379 -161.31 -42.09 120.88
CA LEU A 379 -162.68 -42.12 120.37
C LEU A 379 -163.19 -43.56 120.08
N GLN A 380 -162.32 -44.47 119.62
CA GLN A 380 -162.65 -45.89 119.44
C GLN A 380 -162.86 -46.60 120.79
N ASN A 381 -162.15 -46.22 121.85
CA ASN A 381 -162.40 -46.75 123.19
C ASN A 381 -163.72 -46.21 123.76
N GLU A 382 -164.08 -44.93 123.53
CA GLU A 382 -165.42 -44.43 123.86
C GLU A 382 -166.52 -45.14 123.06
N LEU A 383 -166.29 -45.39 121.77
CA LEU A 383 -167.21 -46.15 120.91
C LEU A 383 -167.43 -47.57 121.44
N ALA A 384 -166.36 -48.31 121.74
CA ALA A 384 -166.45 -49.66 122.30
C ALA A 384 -167.21 -49.71 123.64
N ASN A 385 -167.04 -48.69 124.49
CA ASN A 385 -167.76 -48.57 125.75
C ASN A 385 -169.27 -48.34 125.54
N ASN A 386 -169.66 -47.61 124.48
CA ASN A 386 -171.04 -47.46 124.05
C ASN A 386 -171.61 -48.75 123.43
N GLU A 387 -170.81 -49.52 122.67
CA GLU A 387 -171.28 -50.78 122.07
C GLU A 387 -171.58 -51.87 123.10
N VAL A 388 -170.86 -51.91 124.23
CA VAL A 388 -171.19 -52.80 125.35
C VAL A 388 -172.54 -52.43 125.99
N GLN A 389 -172.89 -51.13 126.07
CA GLN A 389 -174.22 -50.69 126.50
C GLN A 389 -175.30 -51.01 125.46
N ARG A 390 -174.98 -50.90 124.16
CA ARG A 390 -175.88 -51.26 123.04
C ARG A 390 -176.28 -52.74 123.08
N CYS A 391 -175.31 -53.64 123.30
CA CYS A 391 -175.57 -55.08 123.46
C CYS A 391 -176.49 -55.43 124.65
N ALA A 392 -176.56 -54.59 125.69
CA ALA A 392 -177.48 -54.79 126.81
C ALA A 392 -178.93 -54.33 126.50
N LEU A 393 -179.10 -53.36 125.60
CA LEU A 393 -180.41 -52.78 125.25
C LEU A 393 -181.06 -53.43 124.02
N GLU A 394 -180.29 -53.86 123.02
CA GLU A 394 -180.81 -54.54 121.83
C GLU A 394 -181.49 -55.89 122.16
N SER A 395 -181.18 -56.48 123.32
CA SER A 395 -181.89 -57.65 123.87
C SER A 395 -183.38 -57.41 124.18
N GLN A 396 -183.83 -56.16 124.31
CA GLN A 396 -185.23 -55.81 124.61
C GLN A 396 -186.07 -55.38 123.40
N LEU A 397 -185.48 -55.16 122.22
CA LEU A 397 -186.20 -54.68 121.02
C LEU A 397 -186.14 -55.64 119.82
N ARG A 398 -186.33 -56.93 120.10
CA ARG A 398 -187.13 -57.76 119.20
C ARG A 398 -188.54 -57.17 119.12
N MET A 399 -188.96 -56.69 117.94
CA MET A 399 -190.28 -56.90 117.29
C MET A 399 -190.52 -55.88 116.16
N ILE A 400 -190.67 -56.37 114.91
CA ILE A 400 -191.36 -55.71 113.77
C ILE A 400 -190.63 -54.46 113.19
N VAL A 401 -190.22 -54.36 111.91
CA VAL A 401 -190.30 -55.29 110.75
C VAL A 401 -189.16 -55.04 109.72
N TYR A 402 -188.99 -55.97 108.76
CA TYR A 402 -187.98 -56.03 107.67
C TYR A 402 -188.73 -56.19 106.30
N PRO A 403 -188.11 -56.16 105.10
CA PRO A 403 -186.84 -55.57 104.62
C PRO A 403 -187.00 -54.72 103.32
N GLN A 404 -185.90 -54.21 102.74
CA GLN A 404 -185.37 -54.53 101.37
C GLN A 404 -184.14 -53.65 101.03
N GLU A 405 -183.32 -54.05 100.04
CA GLU A 405 -181.93 -53.58 99.84
C GLU A 405 -181.70 -52.74 98.55
N GLU A 406 -180.44 -52.35 98.34
CA GLU A 406 -179.78 -51.78 97.15
C GLU A 406 -179.95 -50.28 96.80
N SER A 407 -178.97 -49.48 97.24
CA SER A 407 -178.29 -48.49 96.39
C SER A 407 -176.89 -48.18 96.95
N VAL A 408 -175.90 -47.89 96.09
CA VAL A 408 -174.48 -47.80 96.46
C VAL A 408 -173.96 -46.35 96.49
N ASN A 409 -173.06 -46.06 97.45
CA ASN A 409 -172.42 -44.75 97.68
C ASN A 409 -171.63 -44.24 96.44
N LYS A 410 -171.60 -42.94 96.10
CA LYS A 410 -171.20 -41.71 96.85
C LYS A 410 -169.71 -41.68 97.25
N GLY A 411 -168.97 -40.58 97.09
CA GLY A 411 -169.25 -39.30 96.40
C GLY A 411 -167.93 -38.69 95.86
N ASP A 412 -167.87 -37.73 94.93
CA ASP A 412 -168.71 -36.55 94.59
C ASP A 412 -168.34 -35.27 95.37
N GLU A 413 -167.34 -34.54 94.86
CA GLU A 413 -167.07 -33.08 95.00
C GLU A 413 -165.81 -32.75 94.14
N LEU A 414 -165.81 -32.11 92.97
CA LEU A 414 -166.80 -31.37 92.18
C LEU A 414 -167.12 -29.92 92.62
N LEU A 415 -166.14 -29.01 92.46
CA LEU A 415 -166.18 -27.73 91.70
C LEU A 415 -164.83 -27.01 91.91
N ARG A 416 -164.09 -26.45 90.94
CA ARG A 416 -164.42 -25.53 89.82
C ARG A 416 -164.65 -24.06 90.21
N GLN A 417 -163.83 -23.53 91.13
CA GLN A 417 -163.42 -22.12 91.18
C GLN A 417 -161.89 -22.14 91.44
N LEU A 418 -161.02 -21.38 90.75
CA LEU A 418 -161.17 -20.03 90.22
C LEU A 418 -160.41 -19.87 88.88
N GLN A 419 -161.12 -19.69 87.77
CA GLN A 419 -160.59 -18.89 86.65
C GLN A 419 -160.69 -17.40 87.02
N ILE A 420 -159.98 -16.51 86.30
CA ILE A 420 -159.91 -15.05 86.54
C ILE A 420 -158.81 -14.62 87.55
N VAL A 421 -157.64 -15.25 87.44
CA VAL A 421 -156.36 -14.53 87.22
C VAL A 421 -155.72 -15.24 86.03
N GLN A 422 -155.78 -14.79 84.76
CA GLN A 422 -156.06 -13.49 84.15
C GLN A 422 -154.94 -12.43 84.33
N ARG A 423 -154.08 -12.35 83.31
CA ARG A 423 -152.95 -11.41 83.13
C ARG A 423 -151.84 -11.68 84.17
N GLU A 424 -150.57 -11.78 83.79
CA GLU A 424 -149.91 -11.01 82.73
C GLU A 424 -149.65 -11.77 81.42
N ARG A 425 -150.09 -11.17 80.30
CA ARG A 425 -149.84 -11.60 78.93
C ARG A 425 -149.35 -10.38 78.12
N SER A 426 -148.22 -9.80 78.50
CA SER A 426 -147.68 -8.62 77.79
C SER A 426 -146.23 -8.23 78.08
N GLU A 427 -145.31 -9.14 78.43
CA GLU A 427 -143.88 -8.75 78.47
C GLU A 427 -142.88 -9.77 77.90
N MET A 428 -141.83 -9.20 77.29
CA MET A 428 -140.63 -9.86 76.75
C MET A 428 -140.79 -11.08 75.83
N ARG A 429 -141.87 -11.09 75.03
CA ARG A 429 -141.83 -11.55 73.61
C ARG A 429 -140.92 -10.62 72.76
N GLY A 430 -139.70 -10.37 73.24
CA GLY A 430 -138.80 -9.32 72.75
C GLY A 430 -137.32 -9.53 73.13
N LYS A 431 -136.98 -10.66 73.77
CA LYS A 431 -135.59 -11.16 73.86
C LYS A 431 -135.31 -12.30 72.87
N MET A 432 -136.35 -12.83 72.22
CA MET A 432 -136.25 -13.82 71.14
C MET A 432 -135.83 -13.18 69.80
N GLU A 433 -136.00 -11.87 69.66
CA GLU A 433 -135.66 -11.10 68.46
C GLU A 433 -134.26 -10.45 68.58
N ALA A 434 -133.86 -9.98 69.77
CA ALA A 434 -132.64 -9.21 69.99
C ALA A 434 -131.30 -9.98 70.01
N LEU A 435 -131.30 -11.32 69.94
CA LEU A 435 -130.07 -12.14 69.80
C LEU A 435 -130.06 -13.07 68.59
N ASN A 436 -131.22 -13.31 67.97
CA ASN A 436 -131.32 -14.06 66.71
C ASN A 436 -130.51 -13.34 65.59
N ASP A 437 -130.53 -12.02 65.59
CA ASP A 437 -129.80 -11.21 64.60
C ASP A 437 -128.30 -11.05 64.92
N LYS A 438 -127.87 -11.33 66.16
CA LYS A 438 -126.44 -11.34 66.53
C LYS A 438 -125.74 -12.67 66.20
N ILE A 439 -126.50 -13.77 66.12
CA ILE A 439 -126.01 -15.07 65.63
C ILE A 439 -125.86 -15.07 64.11
N LYS A 440 -126.84 -14.50 63.37
CA LYS A 440 -126.79 -14.43 61.89
C LYS A 440 -125.58 -13.68 61.33
N LEU A 441 -125.06 -12.66 62.03
CA LEU A 441 -123.81 -11.99 61.64
C LEU A 441 -122.55 -12.84 61.94
N LEU A 442 -122.52 -13.57 63.07
CA LEU A 442 -121.33 -14.32 63.48
C LEU A 442 -121.22 -15.72 62.84
N GLU A 443 -122.31 -16.29 62.33
CA GLU A 443 -122.27 -17.51 61.52
C GLU A 443 -121.78 -17.27 60.07
N ALA A 444 -121.79 -16.03 59.58
CA ALA A 444 -121.24 -15.68 58.27
C ALA A 444 -119.70 -15.73 58.30
N ASP A 445 -119.08 -15.05 59.27
CA ASP A 445 -117.62 -14.95 59.35
C ASP A 445 -116.94 -16.29 59.74
N LYS A 446 -117.62 -17.16 60.50
CA LYS A 446 -117.04 -18.47 60.88
C LYS A 446 -116.86 -19.43 59.69
N ARG A 447 -117.64 -19.31 58.62
CA ARG A 447 -117.60 -20.28 57.49
C ARG A 447 -116.56 -19.95 56.41
N ASN A 448 -115.90 -18.79 56.46
CA ASN A 448 -115.06 -18.29 55.36
C ASN A 448 -113.54 -18.49 55.51
N LEU A 449 -113.01 -18.80 56.70
CA LEU A 449 -111.54 -18.89 56.91
C LEU A 449 -111.00 -20.18 57.54
N GLU A 450 -111.83 -21.11 58.03
CA GLU A 450 -111.39 -22.44 58.51
C GLU A 450 -111.04 -23.43 57.36
N ARG A 451 -110.72 -22.95 56.14
CA ARG A 451 -110.32 -23.79 54.98
C ARG A 451 -109.14 -23.27 54.14
N GLN A 452 -108.27 -22.41 54.69
CA GLN A 452 -107.07 -21.94 53.98
C GLN A 452 -105.76 -22.12 54.75
N LEU A 453 -105.67 -23.08 55.70
CA LEU A 453 -104.40 -23.42 56.34
C LEU A 453 -104.28 -24.88 56.82
N SER A 454 -104.50 -25.83 55.90
CA SER A 454 -104.03 -27.22 56.05
C SER A 454 -103.10 -27.58 54.90
N LEU A 455 -101.80 -27.70 55.22
CA LEU A 455 -100.65 -28.03 54.37
C LEU A 455 -100.15 -26.97 53.34
N LEU A 456 -98.94 -26.48 53.66
CA LEU A 456 -97.85 -26.00 52.79
C LEU A 456 -97.98 -24.65 52.02
N LYS A 457 -97.18 -23.69 52.52
CA LYS A 457 -96.47 -22.61 51.80
C LYS A 457 -97.31 -21.51 51.10
N SER A 458 -97.60 -20.46 51.86
CA SER A 458 -97.60 -19.07 51.39
C SER A 458 -96.73 -18.24 52.35
N THR A 459 -95.68 -17.53 51.91
CA THR A 459 -95.62 -16.29 51.11
C THR A 459 -95.80 -15.03 51.97
N SER A 460 -94.77 -14.18 52.00
CA SER A 460 -94.90 -12.78 52.41
C SER A 460 -93.93 -11.86 51.67
N ARG A 461 -94.52 -10.98 50.84
CA ARG A 461 -94.28 -9.53 50.71
C ARG A 461 -92.82 -9.06 50.42
N SER A 462 -92.54 -8.25 49.39
CA SER A 462 -93.40 -7.22 48.77
C SER A 462 -93.11 -6.96 47.27
N LYS A 463 -94.16 -6.52 46.54
CA LYS A 463 -94.25 -5.59 45.37
C LYS A 463 -93.06 -5.50 44.37
N SER A 464 -93.26 -5.44 43.05
CA SER A 464 -94.39 -4.83 42.31
C SER A 464 -94.67 -5.46 40.92
N TYR A 465 -95.66 -4.90 40.22
CA TYR A 465 -96.21 -5.13 38.87
C TYR A 465 -95.14 -5.14 37.72
N GLU A 466 -95.38 -5.55 36.47
CA GLU A 466 -96.64 -5.70 35.69
C GLU A 466 -96.50 -6.69 34.50
N ARG A 467 -97.59 -7.01 33.76
CA ARG A 467 -97.52 -7.69 32.44
C ARG A 467 -98.78 -7.46 31.59
N TYR A 468 -98.61 -6.93 30.36
CA TYR A 468 -99.67 -6.57 29.37
C TYR A 468 -100.60 -5.41 29.83
N GLU A 469 -101.18 -4.56 28.97
CA GLU A 469 -101.36 -4.61 27.50
C GLU A 469 -101.44 -3.20 26.82
N LYS A 470 -101.29 -3.15 25.49
CA LYS A 470 -101.75 -2.10 24.52
C LYS A 470 -101.47 -0.59 24.74
N ALA A 471 -100.48 -0.07 23.98
CA ALA A 471 -100.57 1.11 23.09
C ALA A 471 -99.39 0.97 22.10
N HIS A 472 -99.51 0.80 20.78
CA HIS A 472 -100.25 1.48 19.72
C HIS A 472 -99.93 2.97 19.53
N ALA A 473 -99.32 3.25 18.37
CA ALA A 473 -99.27 4.54 17.66
C ALA A 473 -98.43 5.70 18.24
N GLU A 474 -97.11 5.56 18.20
CA GLU A 474 -96.19 6.66 17.85
C GLU A 474 -94.86 6.09 17.29
N LEU A 475 -94.17 6.68 16.31
CA LEU A 475 -94.49 7.04 14.92
C LEU A 475 -93.16 7.58 14.31
N LEU A 476 -92.52 6.80 13.44
CA LEU A 476 -91.43 7.21 12.51
C LEU A 476 -90.12 7.83 13.08
N GLY A 477 -89.02 7.08 12.90
CA GLY A 477 -87.64 7.50 13.13
C GLY A 477 -86.87 6.40 13.90
N THR A 478 -85.82 5.77 13.36
CA THR A 478 -84.89 6.16 12.29
C THR A 478 -84.71 5.06 11.22
N SER A 479 -84.79 5.43 9.95
CA SER A 479 -84.22 4.60 8.85
C SER A 479 -82.70 4.78 8.70
N PHE A 480 -82.13 5.69 9.50
CA PHE A 480 -80.79 6.23 9.34
C PHE A 480 -79.71 5.24 9.81
N ASP A 481 -79.89 4.57 10.94
CA ASP A 481 -78.83 3.79 11.59
C ASP A 481 -78.46 2.52 10.81
N ILE A 482 -79.45 1.81 10.24
CA ILE A 482 -79.20 0.59 9.45
C ILE A 482 -78.45 0.94 8.15
N GLU A 483 -78.90 1.96 7.41
CA GLU A 483 -78.22 2.40 6.19
C GLU A 483 -76.85 3.00 6.48
N HIS A 484 -76.67 3.72 7.59
CA HIS A 484 -75.39 4.28 8.00
C HIS A 484 -74.38 3.19 8.34
N TYR A 485 -74.74 2.20 9.16
CA TYR A 485 -73.85 1.07 9.46
C TYR A 485 -73.61 0.17 8.24
N GLU A 486 -74.59 -0.01 7.35
CA GLU A 486 -74.34 -0.71 6.08
C GLU A 486 -73.37 0.06 5.17
N GLN A 487 -73.51 1.39 5.07
CA GLN A 487 -72.61 2.21 4.28
C GLN A 487 -71.20 2.24 4.89
N GLU A 488 -71.06 2.39 6.21
CA GLU A 488 -69.78 2.25 6.91
C GLU A 488 -69.15 0.88 6.64
N ASN A 489 -69.92 -0.21 6.70
CA ASN A 489 -69.42 -1.56 6.41
C ASN A 489 -68.95 -1.70 4.95
N ARG A 490 -69.64 -1.07 3.99
CA ARG A 490 -69.23 -1.02 2.57
C ARG A 490 -67.96 -0.19 2.38
N GLU A 491 -67.86 0.97 3.05
CA GLU A 491 -66.70 1.85 2.98
C GLU A 491 -65.46 1.23 3.66
N LEU A 492 -65.62 0.54 4.78
CA LEU A 492 -64.57 -0.26 5.42
C LEU A 492 -64.10 -1.40 4.52
N ARG A 493 -65.01 -2.15 3.86
CA ARG A 493 -64.63 -3.18 2.87
C ARG A 493 -63.88 -2.61 1.66
N LEU A 494 -64.27 -1.41 1.19
CA LEU A 494 -63.53 -0.70 0.13
C LEU A 494 -62.18 -0.18 0.63
N ARG A 495 -62.07 0.23 1.91
CA ARG A 495 -60.81 0.63 2.54
C ARG A 495 -59.84 -0.54 2.65
N VAL A 496 -60.33 -1.70 3.11
CA VAL A 496 -59.58 -2.97 3.17
C VAL A 496 -59.06 -3.33 1.77
N ARG A 497 -59.92 -3.40 0.75
CA ARG A 497 -59.49 -3.71 -0.63
C ARG A 497 -58.44 -2.75 -1.19
N ARG A 498 -58.52 -1.45 -0.88
CA ARG A 498 -57.50 -0.46 -1.28
C ARG A 498 -56.18 -0.70 -0.56
N LEU A 499 -56.20 -1.04 0.73
CA LEU A 499 -55.00 -1.35 1.51
C LEU A 499 -54.38 -2.69 1.08
N GLU A 500 -55.17 -3.71 0.77
CA GLU A 500 -54.72 -4.99 0.18
C GLU A 500 -54.04 -4.76 -1.18
N THR A 501 -54.62 -3.90 -2.03
CA THR A 501 -54.02 -3.54 -3.32
C THR A 501 -52.69 -2.80 -3.13
N GLN A 502 -52.65 -1.81 -2.23
CA GLN A 502 -51.42 -1.06 -1.93
C GLN A 502 -50.33 -1.93 -1.29
N LEU A 503 -50.70 -2.93 -0.49
CA LEU A 503 -49.77 -3.92 0.05
C LEU A 503 -49.15 -4.74 -1.08
N ALA A 504 -49.96 -5.31 -1.97
CA ALA A 504 -49.49 -6.10 -3.11
C ALA A 504 -48.61 -5.28 -4.08
N GLU A 505 -48.96 -4.01 -4.33
CA GLU A 505 -48.13 -3.08 -5.11
C GLU A 505 -46.76 -2.86 -4.47
N LYS A 506 -46.72 -2.64 -3.14
CA LYS A 506 -45.48 -2.42 -2.38
C LYS A 506 -44.64 -3.69 -2.26
N GLU A 507 -45.25 -4.86 -2.09
CA GLU A 507 -44.55 -6.15 -2.10
C GLU A 507 -43.92 -6.43 -3.47
N ALA A 508 -44.65 -6.18 -4.57
CA ALA A 508 -44.12 -6.31 -5.92
C ALA A 508 -42.98 -5.31 -6.21
N GLU A 509 -43.05 -4.10 -5.65
CA GLU A 509 -41.99 -3.10 -5.73
C GLU A 509 -40.73 -3.51 -4.93
N LEU A 510 -40.92 -4.08 -3.74
CA LEU A 510 -39.85 -4.61 -2.89
C LEU A 510 -39.15 -5.81 -3.56
N ILE A 511 -39.90 -6.67 -4.25
CA ILE A 511 -39.35 -7.76 -5.08
C ILE A 511 -38.50 -7.22 -6.23
N ARG A 512 -38.97 -6.21 -6.98
CA ARG A 512 -38.20 -5.55 -8.06
C ARG A 512 -36.90 -4.92 -7.52
N MET A 513 -36.98 -4.21 -6.39
CA MET A 513 -35.79 -3.63 -5.76
C MET A 513 -34.78 -4.71 -5.32
N LYS A 514 -35.25 -5.83 -4.74
CA LYS A 514 -34.39 -6.96 -4.37
C LYS A 514 -33.71 -7.63 -5.57
N SER A 515 -34.39 -7.80 -6.70
CA SER A 515 -33.77 -8.41 -7.89
C SER A 515 -32.70 -7.51 -8.51
N SER A 516 -32.95 -6.20 -8.66
CA SER A 516 -31.95 -5.25 -9.14
C SER A 516 -30.74 -5.15 -8.19
N TYR A 517 -30.98 -5.08 -6.87
CA TYR A 517 -29.91 -5.03 -5.88
C TYR A 517 -29.03 -6.29 -5.93
N SER A 518 -29.64 -7.47 -6.02
CA SER A 518 -28.93 -8.75 -6.13
C SER A 518 -28.05 -8.84 -7.38
N HIS A 519 -28.56 -8.48 -8.57
CA HIS A 519 -27.72 -8.42 -9.79
C HIS A 519 -26.57 -7.43 -9.63
N SER A 520 -26.84 -6.20 -9.17
CA SER A 520 -25.81 -5.16 -9.04
C SER A 520 -24.65 -5.58 -8.12
N ILE A 521 -24.91 -6.36 -7.06
CA ILE A 521 -23.89 -6.89 -6.16
C ILE A 521 -23.07 -8.01 -6.82
N PHE A 522 -23.72 -8.92 -7.56
CA PHE A 522 -23.01 -10.04 -8.19
C PHE A 522 -22.06 -9.57 -9.29
N ASP A 523 -22.45 -8.62 -10.13
CA ASP A 523 -21.58 -8.07 -11.16
C ASP A 523 -20.41 -7.26 -10.55
N PHE A 524 -20.68 -6.36 -9.58
CA PHE A 524 -19.62 -5.66 -8.86
C PHE A 524 -18.66 -6.60 -8.14
N SER A 525 -19.15 -7.70 -7.56
CA SER A 525 -18.31 -8.69 -6.91
C SER A 525 -17.42 -9.42 -7.92
N ARG A 526 -17.96 -9.81 -9.09
CA ARG A 526 -17.24 -10.60 -10.08
C ARG A 526 -16.14 -9.81 -10.77
N ASP A 527 -16.43 -8.58 -11.21
CA ASP A 527 -15.43 -7.72 -11.83
C ASP A 527 -14.34 -7.31 -10.83
N ARG A 528 -14.70 -7.03 -9.57
CA ARG A 528 -13.73 -6.76 -8.50
C ARG A 528 -12.82 -7.97 -8.23
N THR A 529 -13.33 -9.21 -8.26
CA THR A 529 -12.46 -10.40 -8.16
C THR A 529 -11.51 -10.53 -9.36
N GLY A 530 -12.00 -10.37 -10.59
CA GLY A 530 -11.16 -10.43 -11.80
C GLY A 530 -10.17 -9.28 -11.94
N GLU A 531 -10.43 -8.12 -11.33
CA GLU A 531 -9.47 -7.02 -11.20
C GLU A 531 -8.40 -7.33 -10.13
N VAL A 532 -8.80 -7.82 -8.95
CA VAL A 532 -7.86 -8.22 -7.88
C VAL A 532 -6.92 -9.34 -8.36
N GLU A 533 -7.40 -10.31 -9.14
CA GLU A 533 -6.56 -11.36 -9.71
C GLU A 533 -5.57 -10.82 -10.76
N ARG A 534 -6.00 -9.89 -11.64
CA ARG A 534 -5.10 -9.21 -12.58
C ARG A 534 -4.04 -8.37 -11.88
N LEU A 535 -4.41 -7.63 -10.82
CA LEU A 535 -3.48 -6.85 -10.00
C LEU A 535 -2.47 -7.75 -9.27
N ARG A 536 -2.92 -8.89 -8.70
CA ARG A 536 -2.04 -9.89 -8.07
C ARG A 536 -1.09 -10.53 -9.08
N ALA A 537 -1.53 -10.81 -10.30
CA ALA A 537 -0.67 -11.33 -11.36
C ALA A 537 0.37 -10.30 -11.81
N ALA A 538 -0.02 -9.03 -11.96
CA ALA A 538 0.89 -7.93 -12.29
C ALA A 538 1.91 -7.66 -11.17
N GLN A 539 1.49 -7.73 -9.91
CA GLN A 539 2.39 -7.68 -8.74
C GLN A 539 3.44 -8.79 -8.81
N LEU A 540 3.03 -10.05 -8.98
CA LEU A 540 3.94 -11.20 -9.04
C LEU A 540 4.93 -11.11 -10.22
N GLN A 541 4.52 -10.50 -11.34
CA GLN A 541 5.40 -10.22 -12.47
C GLN A 541 6.41 -9.10 -12.17
N ALA A 542 5.98 -8.04 -11.48
CA ALA A 542 6.85 -6.95 -11.05
C ALA A 542 7.88 -7.42 -10.00
N GLU A 543 7.46 -8.23 -9.03
CA GLU A 543 8.34 -8.85 -8.02
C GLU A 543 9.44 -9.69 -8.68
N LYS A 544 9.09 -10.59 -9.60
CA LYS A 544 10.06 -11.40 -10.36
C LYS A 544 11.03 -10.54 -11.19
N LEU A 545 10.56 -9.43 -11.77
CA LEU A 545 11.42 -8.52 -12.53
C LEU A 545 12.37 -7.72 -11.62
N LEU A 546 11.91 -7.33 -10.43
CA LEU A 546 12.75 -6.69 -9.40
C LEU A 546 13.80 -7.67 -8.87
N GLU A 547 13.41 -8.91 -8.56
CA GLU A 547 14.32 -9.94 -8.10
C GLU A 547 15.42 -10.24 -9.14
N ALA A 548 15.04 -10.40 -10.42
CA ALA A 548 16.01 -10.62 -11.50
C ALA A 548 17.00 -9.44 -11.67
N ARG A 549 16.53 -8.19 -11.50
CA ARG A 549 17.39 -6.99 -11.49
C ARG A 549 18.30 -6.98 -10.26
N GLU A 550 17.79 -7.31 -9.08
CA GLU A 550 18.56 -7.33 -7.84
C GLU A 550 19.64 -8.42 -7.87
N GLN A 551 19.32 -9.61 -8.39
CA GLN A 551 20.29 -10.69 -8.64
C GLN A 551 21.38 -10.23 -9.63
N SER A 552 21.01 -9.55 -10.73
CA SER A 552 21.97 -9.00 -11.70
C SER A 552 22.90 -7.95 -11.07
N HIS A 553 22.35 -7.03 -10.26
CA HIS A 553 23.13 -6.04 -9.53
C HIS A 553 24.04 -6.69 -8.47
N ARG A 554 23.57 -7.69 -7.70
CA ARG A 554 24.43 -8.48 -6.79
C ARG A 554 25.60 -9.12 -7.53
N GLN A 555 25.36 -9.74 -8.69
CA GLN A 555 26.43 -10.31 -9.52
C GLN A 555 27.39 -9.26 -10.10
N GLN A 556 26.94 -8.02 -10.34
CA GLN A 556 27.82 -6.93 -10.76
C GLN A 556 28.66 -6.39 -9.60
N VAL A 557 28.07 -6.22 -8.41
CA VAL A 557 28.77 -5.83 -7.18
C VAL A 557 29.84 -6.86 -6.85
N LEU A 558 29.51 -8.16 -6.80
CA LEU A 558 30.49 -9.24 -6.56
C LEU A 558 31.66 -9.23 -7.55
N ARG A 559 31.43 -8.91 -8.83
CA ARG A 559 32.52 -8.79 -9.83
C ARG A 559 33.41 -7.58 -9.56
N LEU A 560 32.84 -6.45 -9.17
CA LEU A 560 33.58 -5.23 -8.82
C LEU A 560 34.35 -5.40 -7.50
N GLU A 561 33.78 -6.07 -6.50
CA GLU A 561 34.43 -6.40 -5.23
C GLU A 561 35.65 -7.31 -5.45
N ASN A 562 35.52 -8.36 -6.27
CA ASN A 562 36.64 -9.21 -6.65
C ASN A 562 37.73 -8.43 -7.43
N GLN A 563 37.34 -7.50 -8.30
CA GLN A 563 38.30 -6.63 -9.00
C GLN A 563 39.03 -5.69 -8.03
N ILE A 564 38.32 -5.09 -7.07
CA ILE A 564 38.90 -4.25 -6.01
C ILE A 564 39.84 -5.06 -5.13
N GLN A 565 39.50 -6.30 -4.80
CA GLN A 565 40.37 -7.19 -4.02
C GLN A 565 41.66 -7.52 -4.79
N LEU A 566 41.56 -7.88 -6.07
CA LEU A 566 42.74 -8.14 -6.92
C LEU A 566 43.65 -6.89 -7.04
N LEU A 567 43.06 -5.70 -7.20
CA LEU A 567 43.81 -4.44 -7.24
C LEU A 567 44.46 -4.10 -5.89
N ARG A 568 43.81 -4.40 -4.76
CA ARG A 568 44.40 -4.28 -3.42
C ARG A 568 45.57 -5.23 -3.23
N GLU A 569 45.49 -6.45 -3.75
CA GLU A 569 46.58 -7.43 -3.69
C GLU A 569 47.77 -7.02 -4.57
N GLN A 570 47.52 -6.56 -5.79
CA GLN A 570 48.56 -5.99 -6.68
C GLN A 570 49.25 -4.79 -6.03
N LEU A 571 48.49 -3.85 -5.45
CA LEU A 571 49.04 -2.70 -4.73
C LEU A 571 49.88 -3.13 -3.52
N ASN A 572 49.43 -4.11 -2.74
CA ASN A 572 50.21 -4.65 -1.62
C ASN A 572 51.50 -5.36 -2.07
N GLN A 573 51.48 -6.08 -3.20
CA GLN A 573 52.69 -6.65 -3.79
C GLN A 573 53.67 -5.55 -4.23
N GLU A 574 53.17 -4.48 -4.86
CA GLU A 574 54.03 -3.39 -5.32
C GLU A 574 54.59 -2.54 -4.17
N ILE A 575 53.81 -2.32 -3.11
CA ILE A 575 54.30 -1.73 -1.85
C ILE A 575 55.45 -2.57 -1.27
N LYS A 576 55.30 -3.91 -1.21
CA LYS A 576 56.35 -4.82 -0.72
C LYS A 576 57.60 -4.79 -1.62
N ARG A 577 57.44 -4.80 -2.94
CA ARG A 577 58.55 -4.64 -3.91
C ARG A 577 59.28 -3.32 -3.69
N ARG A 578 58.56 -2.22 -3.56
CA ARG A 578 59.12 -0.87 -3.36
C ARG A 578 59.82 -0.73 -2.01
N GLN A 579 59.28 -1.31 -0.94
CA GLN A 579 59.94 -1.40 0.37
C GLN A 579 61.26 -2.18 0.28
N LEU A 580 61.26 -3.35 -0.38
CA LEU A 580 62.48 -4.14 -0.61
C LEU A 580 63.50 -3.40 -1.46
N TYR A 581 63.07 -2.66 -2.50
CA TYR A 581 63.95 -1.83 -3.32
C TYR A 581 64.58 -0.69 -2.50
N VAL A 582 63.79 0.04 -1.70
CA VAL A 582 64.28 1.11 -0.83
C VAL A 582 65.26 0.57 0.21
N LEU A 583 64.99 -0.59 0.82
CA LEU A 583 65.92 -1.24 1.75
C LEU A 583 67.24 -1.66 1.09
N ARG A 584 67.18 -2.24 -0.12
CA ARG A 584 68.39 -2.61 -0.90
C ARG A 584 69.18 -1.37 -1.33
N SER A 585 68.52 -0.34 -1.84
CA SER A 585 69.16 0.94 -2.22
C SER A 585 69.80 1.64 -1.03
N SER A 586 69.13 1.65 0.14
CA SER A 586 69.65 2.21 1.40
C SER A 586 70.76 1.36 2.03
N ARG A 587 70.90 0.08 1.64
CA ARG A 587 72.03 -0.79 2.00
C ARG A 587 73.22 -0.52 1.08
N ALA A 588 73.01 -0.59 -0.23
CA ALA A 588 74.03 -0.29 -1.24
C ALA A 588 74.61 1.13 -1.11
N GLY A 589 73.80 2.12 -0.73
CA GLY A 589 74.27 3.48 -0.44
C GLY A 589 75.23 3.54 0.76
N ARG A 590 75.00 2.73 1.80
CA ARG A 590 75.91 2.62 2.96
C ARG A 590 77.17 1.84 2.63
N GLU A 591 77.06 0.74 1.87
CA GLU A 591 78.21 -0.03 1.39
C GLU A 591 79.11 0.83 0.48
N MET A 592 78.52 1.63 -0.43
CA MET A 592 79.24 2.61 -1.24
C MET A 592 79.87 3.74 -0.42
N GLN A 593 79.21 4.20 0.66
CA GLN A 593 79.78 5.18 1.57
C GLN A 593 80.99 4.61 2.34
N GLN A 594 80.89 3.37 2.82
CA GLN A 594 82.00 2.65 3.47
C GLN A 594 83.18 2.44 2.52
N LEU A 595 82.93 2.05 1.26
CA LEU A 595 83.98 1.92 0.25
C LEU A 595 84.65 3.27 -0.07
N ARG A 596 83.88 4.34 -0.20
CA ARG A 596 84.42 5.71 -0.39
C ARG A 596 85.26 6.17 0.81
N GLN A 597 84.84 5.83 2.03
CA GLN A 597 85.58 6.16 3.24
C GLN A 597 86.88 5.35 3.34
N ALA A 598 86.84 4.03 3.18
CA ALA A 598 88.02 3.18 3.19
C ALA A 598 89.05 3.57 2.12
N LEU A 599 88.59 3.92 0.91
CA LEU A 599 89.44 4.46 -0.16
C LEU A 599 90.03 5.83 0.23
N GLY A 600 89.23 6.73 0.80
CA GLY A 600 89.70 8.05 1.24
C GLY A 600 90.72 7.99 2.38
N ASP A 601 90.54 7.06 3.32
CA ASP A 601 91.47 6.84 4.44
C ASP A 601 92.73 6.11 3.97
N SER A 602 92.62 5.16 3.05
CA SER A 602 93.76 4.47 2.40
C SER A 602 94.63 5.44 1.60
N LEU A 603 94.01 6.27 0.74
CA LEU A 603 94.72 7.33 0.00
C LEU A 603 95.34 8.36 0.93
N ARG A 604 94.72 8.65 2.10
CA ARG A 604 95.30 9.54 3.11
C ARG A 604 96.55 8.94 3.75
N THR A 605 96.55 7.64 4.09
CA THR A 605 97.74 6.95 4.61
C THR A 605 98.89 7.04 3.60
N VAL A 606 98.64 6.68 2.34
CA VAL A 606 99.66 6.72 1.27
C VAL A 606 100.17 8.14 1.01
N ALA A 607 99.31 9.17 1.10
CA ALA A 607 99.70 10.57 0.94
C ALA A 607 100.37 11.20 2.18
N GLN A 608 100.45 10.49 3.31
CA GLN A 608 101.10 10.95 4.54
C GLN A 608 102.49 10.31 4.77
N ASP A 609 102.85 9.26 4.02
CA ASP A 609 104.19 8.66 4.05
C ASP A 609 105.16 9.45 3.13
N PRO A 610 106.24 10.04 3.65
CA PRO A 610 107.25 10.73 2.83
C PRO A 610 108.06 9.77 1.92
N SER A 611 107.95 8.47 2.15
CA SER A 611 108.72 7.40 1.51
C SER A 611 107.78 6.32 0.99
N LEU A 612 107.16 6.54 -0.18
CA LEU A 612 106.27 5.54 -0.81
C LEU A 612 107.02 4.23 -1.11
N ASP A 613 106.92 3.28 -0.19
CA ASP A 613 107.39 1.90 -0.35
C ASP A 613 106.32 1.04 -1.05
N ALA A 614 106.76 0.10 -1.89
CA ALA A 614 105.92 -0.90 -2.52
C ALA A 614 105.19 -1.76 -1.49
N VAL A 615 105.80 -2.02 -0.32
CA VAL A 615 105.17 -2.80 0.77
C VAL A 615 103.96 -2.08 1.37
N LEU A 616 104.04 -0.74 1.52
CA LEU A 616 102.92 0.08 1.99
C LEU A 616 101.75 0.04 0.98
N LEU A 617 102.07 0.24 -0.30
CA LEU A 617 101.09 0.20 -1.39
C LEU A 617 100.40 -1.17 -1.49
N GLU A 618 101.15 -2.27 -1.34
CA GLU A 618 100.59 -3.62 -1.35
C GLU A 618 99.71 -3.90 -0.13
N HIS A 619 100.10 -3.42 1.07
CA HIS A 619 99.30 -3.55 2.28
C HIS A 619 97.96 -2.82 2.16
N GLU A 620 97.99 -1.56 1.71
CA GLU A 620 96.77 -0.76 1.50
C GLU A 620 95.89 -1.31 0.36
N ALA A 621 96.48 -1.87 -0.71
CA ALA A 621 95.71 -2.56 -1.75
C ALA A 621 94.94 -3.78 -1.20
N ARG A 622 95.62 -4.69 -0.47
CA ARG A 622 94.99 -5.86 0.18
C ARG A 622 93.89 -5.45 1.18
N LYS A 623 94.04 -4.30 1.83
CA LYS A 623 93.06 -3.71 2.77
C LYS A 623 91.82 -3.16 2.05
N LEU A 624 91.97 -2.62 0.83
CA LEU A 624 90.84 -2.26 -0.02
C LEU A 624 90.12 -3.51 -0.57
N ASP A 625 90.85 -4.53 -1.03
CA ASP A 625 90.26 -5.80 -1.53
C ASP A 625 89.46 -6.55 -0.44
N SER A 626 89.97 -6.59 0.79
CA SER A 626 89.23 -7.16 1.94
C SER A 626 87.99 -6.35 2.32
N THR A 627 88.00 -5.02 2.11
CA THR A 627 86.81 -4.17 2.28
C THR A 627 85.79 -4.40 1.16
N LEU A 628 86.25 -4.55 -0.09
CA LEU A 628 85.41 -4.81 -1.27
C LEU A 628 84.73 -6.18 -1.19
N THR A 629 85.48 -7.23 -0.88
CA THR A 629 84.93 -8.60 -0.71
C THR A 629 83.94 -8.68 0.45
N SER A 630 84.20 -7.99 1.56
CA SER A 630 83.25 -7.90 2.69
C SER A 630 81.94 -7.22 2.29
N THR A 631 82.00 -6.06 1.62
CA THR A 631 80.81 -5.28 1.23
C THR A 631 80.01 -5.90 0.07
N THR A 632 80.62 -6.71 -0.78
CA THR A 632 79.95 -7.34 -1.94
C THR A 632 79.22 -8.65 -1.57
N SER A 633 79.27 -9.09 -0.31
CA SER A 633 78.66 -10.35 0.15
C SER A 633 77.13 -10.28 0.29
N LEU A 634 76.41 -10.74 -0.75
CA LEU A 634 74.94 -10.76 -0.81
C LEU A 634 74.34 -12.10 -0.32
N PRO A 635 73.36 -12.08 0.61
CA PRO A 635 72.59 -13.28 0.97
C PRO A 635 71.70 -13.77 -0.19
N PRO A 636 71.61 -15.08 -0.47
CA PRO A 636 70.80 -15.62 -1.57
C PRO A 636 69.31 -15.25 -1.51
N SER A 637 68.77 -15.04 -0.31
CA SER A 637 67.37 -14.61 -0.08
C SER A 637 67.05 -13.19 -0.56
N LEU A 638 68.04 -12.45 -1.07
CA LEU A 638 67.87 -11.12 -1.68
C LEU A 638 68.18 -11.08 -3.18
N ALA A 639 68.17 -12.21 -3.88
CA ALA A 639 68.02 -12.21 -5.33
C ALA A 639 66.71 -11.51 -5.78
N LEU A 640 66.63 -11.14 -7.06
CA LEU A 640 65.35 -10.83 -7.71
C LEU A 640 64.86 -12.08 -8.46
N PRO A 641 63.56 -12.42 -8.39
CA PRO A 641 62.95 -13.23 -9.45
C PRO A 641 63.10 -12.49 -10.79
N PRO A 642 63.25 -13.18 -11.93
CA PRO A 642 63.19 -12.53 -13.24
C PRO A 642 61.84 -11.81 -13.40
N PRO A 643 61.78 -10.67 -14.12
CA PRO A 643 60.54 -9.97 -14.33
C PRO A 643 59.57 -10.85 -15.13
N PRO A 644 58.28 -10.93 -14.76
CA PRO A 644 57.30 -11.65 -15.56
C PRO A 644 57.18 -10.98 -16.93
N SER A 645 57.15 -11.78 -17.99
CA SER A 645 56.84 -11.34 -19.34
C SER A 645 55.46 -10.69 -19.37
N TYR A 646 55.38 -9.43 -19.79
CA TYR A 646 54.13 -8.70 -19.97
C TYR A 646 53.35 -9.25 -21.17
N ASP A 647 52.62 -10.34 -20.95
CA ASP A 647 51.73 -10.91 -21.97
C ASP A 647 50.48 -10.04 -22.10
N ARG A 648 50.49 -9.18 -23.12
CA ARG A 648 49.54 -8.07 -23.27
C ARG A 648 48.27 -8.49 -24.03
N SER A 649 47.68 -9.63 -23.66
CA SER A 649 46.56 -10.23 -24.37
C SER A 649 45.42 -10.69 -23.43
N SER A 650 44.46 -9.81 -23.14
CA SER A 650 43.14 -10.17 -22.54
C SER A 650 42.17 -8.98 -22.48
N THR A 651 41.75 -8.46 -23.63
CA THR A 651 40.57 -7.58 -23.72
C THR A 651 39.29 -8.42 -23.61
N PRO A 652 38.42 -8.24 -22.60
CA PRO A 652 37.15 -8.96 -22.53
C PRO A 652 36.17 -8.44 -23.60
N SER A 653 35.71 -9.33 -24.47
CA SER A 653 34.72 -9.00 -25.51
C SER A 653 33.39 -8.58 -24.89
N ALA A 654 33.00 -7.32 -25.05
CA ALA A 654 31.68 -6.84 -24.64
C ALA A 654 30.60 -7.38 -25.59
N GLN A 655 29.97 -8.50 -25.21
CA GLN A 655 28.76 -8.97 -25.89
C GLN A 655 27.57 -8.10 -25.47
N LEU A 656 26.99 -7.37 -26.43
CA LEU A 656 25.65 -6.79 -26.27
C LEU A 656 24.59 -7.88 -26.47
N LYS A 657 23.73 -8.06 -25.47
CA LYS A 657 22.33 -8.47 -25.59
C LYS A 657 21.54 -7.84 -24.43
#